data_AF-A0A7L2WRU4-F1
#
_entry.id   AF-A0A7L2WRU4-F1
#
_cell.length_a   1.000
_cell.length_b   1.000
_cell.length_c   1.000
_cell.angle_alpha   90.00
_cell.angle_beta   90.00
_cell.angle_gamma   90.00
#
_symmetry.space_group_name_H-M   'P 1'
#
loop_
_entity.id
_entity.type
_entity.pdbx_description
1 polymer ?
#
loop_
_entity_poly.entity_id
_entity_poly.type
_entity_poly.pdbx_seq_one_letter_code
_entity_poly.pdbx_strand_id
1 'polypeptide(L)'
;ILHFLKHGKNGIFCIAWSHKDSKRIATCSSDGFCIIRTIDGKVLHKYKHPAAVFGCDWSQNNKDMIATGCEDKNVRVYYLATSSDQPLKVFTGHTAKVFHVRWSPLREGILCSGSDDGTVRIWDYTQDACINVLSGHTAPVRGLMWNPEIPYLLISGSWDYTIRVWDTRDGTCLDTVYDHGADVYGLTCHPNRPFTMASCSRDSTVRLWSLTPLINPLQINILADRCWDEIIGNTDRAVESGAPPLLCGKVSRDIKQEVEKLTGNPRGKKLRWFSECFSPPGGSKNLWDLVAVIKGQDDSLLPQNYCKGIMHMKHLIRFRTSKAQELTTVKMSKFGGGIGAPSKEERLKEAAEIHLRLGQIQRYCELMVELGEWDKALSVAPGVSMKYWRKLMQRRADQLIQEENDDVIPYCIAIGDVKKLVSFFTSRGQLKEALLVAQAACEGNIQKSPLFTTSGSSNSGGNNTDDYNELLHKVSKELAEWYFQDGRAVLAACCHLALAMANLIRGNELELAISVGTVLGESAAQATHYALELLARKCMTVTTWNLAADLLMMIPDNKLQLVKLCAFYPGCIAEINDLHEKCNLPDVEECMRLAETIQADGDIFESIKYYLLSTEPEKALPIGIQYVKEQLCGSDWTLDSVCPYLDLLSYIRTERLLLHKCSEFRNELLILCGYIGALLAIRRQYNSIVPALYEYTSQLLKRREVSVPLKIEQLSEELDAWRACTQLNKPTDELPCTPPSESQRMVYSVLVSRIQEEPLKGMVGPDYVTGSNLPSHSDVHISCLTGLRIQGPVFFLEDGKSAISLNDALMWAKVNPFSPLGTGVRLNPF
;
A
#
# COMPACT_ATOMS: atom_id res chain seq x y z
N ILE A 1 9.62 -33.07 17.57
CA ILE A 1 11.11 -33.06 17.54
C ILE A 1 11.71 -34.48 17.57
N LEU A 2 11.14 -35.46 18.29
CA LEU A 2 11.64 -36.85 18.34
C LEU A 2 11.62 -37.66 17.02
N HIS A 3 11.02 -37.17 15.93
CA HIS A 3 10.78 -37.96 14.71
C HIS A 3 11.89 -37.88 13.64
N PHE A 4 12.96 -37.11 13.83
CA PHE A 4 14.00 -36.87 12.79
C PHE A 4 15.33 -37.62 12.97
N LEU A 5 15.48 -38.44 14.03
CA LEU A 5 16.73 -39.13 14.41
C LEU A 5 17.29 -40.13 13.37
N LYS A 6 16.54 -40.47 12.32
CA LYS A 6 16.94 -41.46 11.30
C LYS A 6 18.06 -41.00 10.37
N HIS A 7 18.35 -39.70 10.32
CA HIS A 7 19.56 -39.18 9.67
C HIS A 7 20.79 -39.22 10.61
N GLY A 8 20.64 -39.73 11.84
CA GLY A 8 21.71 -39.76 12.84
C GLY A 8 22.07 -38.35 13.32
N LYS A 9 23.37 -38.04 13.38
CA LYS A 9 23.90 -36.71 13.72
C LYS A 9 24.09 -35.79 12.50
N ASN A 10 23.67 -36.24 11.31
CA ASN A 10 23.87 -35.50 10.07
C ASN A 10 22.89 -34.34 9.94
N GLY A 11 23.33 -33.26 9.29
CA GLY A 11 22.49 -32.09 9.02
C GLY A 11 21.36 -32.43 8.04
N ILE A 12 20.17 -31.90 8.28
CA ILE A 12 19.05 -31.94 7.34
C ILE A 12 19.07 -30.63 6.56
N PHE A 13 19.20 -30.70 5.24
CA PHE A 13 19.30 -29.52 4.38
C PHE A 13 17.94 -29.04 3.86
N CYS A 14 17.02 -29.97 3.61
CA CYS A 14 15.71 -29.65 3.08
C CYS A 14 14.63 -30.54 3.67
N ILE A 15 13.46 -29.93 3.89
CA ILE A 15 12.23 -30.60 4.32
C ILE A 15 11.12 -30.15 3.37
N ALA A 16 10.40 -31.09 2.77
CA ALA A 16 9.31 -30.80 1.85
C ALA A 16 8.05 -31.59 2.24
N TRP A 17 6.94 -30.88 2.39
CA TRP A 17 5.62 -31.47 2.62
C TRP A 17 4.97 -31.84 1.28
N SER A 18 4.28 -32.98 1.22
CA SER A 18 3.52 -33.32 0.01
C SER A 18 2.31 -32.40 -0.13
N HIS A 19 2.17 -31.80 -1.31
CA HIS A 19 1.08 -30.87 -1.62
C HIS A 19 -0.30 -31.55 -1.69
N LYS A 20 -0.34 -32.84 -2.07
CA LYS A 20 -1.57 -33.63 -2.25
C LYS A 20 -1.87 -34.56 -1.08
N ASP A 21 -0.87 -34.95 -0.30
CA ASP A 21 -1.03 -35.77 0.91
C ASP A 21 -0.30 -35.10 2.08
N SER A 22 -1.01 -34.26 2.82
CA SER A 22 -0.46 -33.51 3.96
C SER A 22 0.15 -34.42 5.04
N LYS A 23 -0.15 -35.73 5.02
CA LYS A 23 0.42 -36.70 5.95
C LYS A 23 1.86 -37.08 5.62
N ARG A 24 2.43 -36.67 4.49
CA ARG A 24 3.77 -37.08 4.05
C ARG A 24 4.77 -35.93 4.06
N ILE A 25 5.97 -36.24 4.51
CA ILE A 25 7.11 -35.34 4.62
C ILE A 25 8.34 -36.03 4.02
N ALA A 26 9.08 -35.32 3.18
CA ALA A 26 10.38 -35.73 2.69
C ALA A 26 11.49 -34.94 3.39
N THR A 27 12.61 -35.60 3.70
CA THR A 27 13.79 -34.98 4.31
C THR A 27 15.05 -35.38 3.56
N CYS A 28 15.90 -34.40 3.25
CA CYS A 28 17.18 -34.58 2.57
C CYS A 28 18.34 -34.17 3.48
N SER A 29 19.44 -34.92 3.43
CA SER A 29 20.54 -34.78 4.40
C SER A 29 21.92 -35.00 3.77
N SER A 30 22.95 -34.56 4.51
CA SER A 30 24.36 -34.82 4.19
C SER A 30 24.74 -36.30 4.22
N ASP A 31 23.89 -37.17 4.76
CA ASP A 31 24.09 -38.63 4.77
C ASP A 31 23.84 -39.30 3.41
N GLY A 32 23.43 -38.53 2.40
CA GLY A 32 23.14 -39.01 1.06
C GLY A 32 21.77 -39.69 0.93
N PHE A 33 20.86 -39.51 1.89
CA PHE A 33 19.52 -40.05 1.82
C PHE A 33 18.44 -38.98 1.66
N CYS A 34 17.45 -39.30 0.82
CA CYS A 34 16.12 -38.69 0.88
C CYS A 34 15.18 -39.67 1.59
N ILE A 35 14.63 -39.28 2.74
CA ILE A 35 13.74 -40.12 3.55
C ILE A 35 12.33 -39.56 3.51
N ILE A 36 11.39 -40.39 3.09
CA ILE A 36 9.96 -40.07 3.08
C ILE A 36 9.30 -40.73 4.28
N ARG A 37 8.55 -39.94 5.03
CA ARG A 37 7.90 -40.36 6.27
C ARG A 37 6.50 -39.77 6.41
N THR A 38 5.67 -40.42 7.21
CA THR A 38 4.40 -39.84 7.64
C THR A 38 4.64 -38.83 8.78
N ILE A 39 3.65 -37.97 9.06
CA ILE A 39 3.70 -37.04 10.21
C ILE A 39 3.95 -37.79 11.53
N ASP A 40 3.41 -39.01 11.65
CA ASP A 40 3.59 -39.88 12.83
C ASP A 40 5.01 -40.47 12.95
N GLY A 41 5.90 -40.17 11.98
CA GLY A 41 7.29 -40.60 11.96
C GLY A 41 7.53 -41.98 11.33
N LYS A 42 6.48 -42.65 10.81
CA LYS A 42 6.64 -43.91 10.07
C LYS A 42 7.35 -43.63 8.76
N VAL A 43 8.47 -44.30 8.51
CA VAL A 43 9.19 -44.18 7.23
C VAL A 43 8.48 -45.01 6.17
N LEU A 44 8.23 -44.38 5.04
CA LEU A 44 7.65 -44.99 3.85
C LEU A 44 8.77 -45.44 2.90
N HIS A 45 9.70 -44.55 2.57
CA HIS A 45 10.80 -44.83 1.65
C HIS A 45 12.11 -44.18 2.11
N LYS A 46 13.24 -44.76 1.69
CA LYS A 46 14.59 -44.27 1.95
C LYS A 46 15.44 -44.39 0.68
N TYR A 47 15.52 -43.32 -0.09
CA TYR A 47 16.26 -43.29 -1.35
C TYR A 47 17.73 -42.91 -1.14
N LYS A 48 18.64 -43.80 -1.54
CA LYS A 48 20.09 -43.60 -1.44
C LYS A 48 20.62 -42.87 -2.66
N HIS A 49 21.43 -41.84 -2.45
CA HIS A 49 22.11 -41.09 -3.49
C HIS A 49 23.64 -41.31 -3.40
N PRO A 50 24.41 -41.02 -4.47
CA PRO A 50 25.87 -41.15 -4.46
C PRO A 50 26.58 -40.18 -3.51
N ALA A 51 25.95 -39.03 -3.21
CA ALA A 51 26.50 -37.97 -2.37
C ALA A 51 25.37 -37.25 -1.60
N ALA A 52 25.69 -36.18 -0.88
CA ALA A 52 24.72 -35.41 -0.10
C ALA A 52 23.52 -34.97 -0.95
N VAL A 53 22.32 -34.99 -0.35
CA VAL A 53 21.09 -34.54 -1.00
C VAL A 53 20.71 -33.21 -0.38
N PHE A 54 20.72 -32.14 -1.18
CA PHE A 54 20.51 -30.78 -0.69
C PHE A 54 19.04 -30.37 -0.73
N GLY A 55 18.30 -30.78 -1.75
CA GLY A 55 16.93 -30.32 -1.97
C GLY A 55 16.00 -31.44 -2.42
N CYS A 56 14.73 -31.30 -2.08
CA CYS A 56 13.66 -32.10 -2.66
C CYS A 56 12.37 -31.31 -2.78
N ASP A 57 11.51 -31.74 -3.69
CA ASP A 57 10.19 -31.14 -3.88
C ASP A 57 9.21 -32.17 -4.45
N TRP A 58 7.94 -32.03 -4.06
CA TRP A 58 6.87 -32.93 -4.47
C TRP A 58 6.17 -32.40 -5.71
N SER A 59 5.76 -33.30 -6.60
CA SER A 59 4.89 -32.90 -7.71
C SER A 59 3.54 -32.42 -7.17
N GLN A 60 3.05 -31.30 -7.70
CA GLN A 60 1.72 -30.80 -7.36
C GLN A 60 0.60 -31.55 -8.10
N ASN A 61 0.94 -32.21 -9.21
CA ASN A 61 0.00 -32.97 -10.01
C ASN A 61 -0.07 -34.43 -9.58
N ASN A 62 1.04 -35.00 -9.07
CA ASN A 62 1.12 -36.39 -8.64
C ASN A 62 1.62 -36.54 -7.20
N LYS A 63 0.76 -37.06 -6.32
CA LYS A 63 1.04 -37.24 -4.87
C LYS A 63 2.20 -38.19 -4.57
N ASP A 64 2.56 -39.06 -5.52
CA ASP A 64 3.56 -40.10 -5.38
C ASP A 64 4.83 -39.79 -6.18
N MET A 65 5.02 -38.57 -6.68
CA MET A 65 6.26 -38.15 -7.36
C MET A 65 7.04 -37.14 -6.54
N ILE A 66 8.35 -37.35 -6.45
CA ILE A 66 9.31 -36.47 -5.78
C ILE A 66 10.54 -36.27 -6.65
N ALA A 67 11.09 -35.07 -6.66
CA ALA A 67 12.38 -34.77 -7.28
C ALA A 67 13.43 -34.42 -6.21
N THR A 68 14.69 -34.74 -6.46
CA THR A 68 15.81 -34.45 -5.56
C THR A 68 16.99 -33.81 -6.31
N GLY A 69 17.67 -32.88 -5.64
CA GLY A 69 18.93 -32.29 -6.09
C GLY A 69 20.09 -32.79 -5.24
N CYS A 70 21.19 -33.18 -5.88
CA CYS A 70 22.31 -33.84 -5.23
C CYS A 70 23.64 -33.13 -5.52
N GLU A 71 24.59 -33.32 -4.59
CA GLU A 71 25.98 -32.88 -4.73
C GLU A 71 26.69 -33.49 -5.96
N ASP A 72 26.20 -34.62 -6.45
CA ASP A 72 26.72 -35.29 -7.64
C ASP A 72 26.32 -34.61 -8.98
N LYS A 73 25.76 -33.39 -8.90
CA LYS A 73 25.36 -32.54 -10.03
C LYS A 73 24.08 -32.97 -10.74
N ASN A 74 23.44 -34.04 -10.29
CA ASN A 74 22.27 -34.59 -10.97
C ASN A 74 20.96 -34.28 -10.23
N VAL A 75 19.90 -34.16 -11.01
CA VAL A 75 18.52 -34.15 -10.50
C VAL A 75 17.92 -35.53 -10.71
N ARG A 76 17.22 -36.06 -9.71
CA ARG A 76 16.56 -37.37 -9.82
C ARG A 76 15.07 -37.24 -9.53
N VAL A 77 14.27 -38.01 -10.25
CA VAL A 77 12.83 -38.14 -10.01
C VAL A 77 12.53 -39.55 -9.54
N TYR A 78 11.76 -39.68 -8.46
CA TYR A 78 11.32 -40.97 -7.91
C TYR A 78 9.80 -41.05 -7.93
N TYR A 79 9.29 -42.28 -8.06
CA TYR A 79 7.87 -42.59 -8.00
C TYR A 79 7.61 -43.58 -6.86
N LEU A 80 6.90 -43.11 -5.83
CA LEU A 80 6.71 -43.82 -4.55
C LEU A 80 5.80 -45.03 -4.67
N ALA A 81 4.87 -45.05 -5.61
CA ALA A 81 3.95 -46.17 -5.74
C ALA A 81 4.67 -47.46 -6.19
N THR A 82 5.85 -47.33 -6.80
CA THR A 82 6.72 -48.46 -7.13
C THR A 82 7.59 -48.80 -5.93
N SER A 83 7.71 -50.10 -5.59
CA SER A 83 8.63 -50.58 -4.55
C SER A 83 10.13 -50.51 -4.94
N SER A 84 10.46 -49.74 -5.99
CA SER A 84 11.82 -49.62 -6.51
C SER A 84 12.56 -48.50 -5.78
N ASP A 85 13.80 -48.79 -5.40
CA ASP A 85 14.72 -47.80 -4.86
C ASP A 85 15.49 -47.03 -5.97
N GLN A 86 15.28 -47.40 -7.24
CA GLN A 86 15.90 -46.72 -8.38
C GLN A 86 15.11 -45.47 -8.79
N PRO A 87 15.80 -44.39 -9.20
CA PRO A 87 15.12 -43.23 -9.75
C PRO A 87 14.41 -43.59 -11.06
N LEU A 88 13.22 -43.02 -11.25
CA LEU A 88 12.49 -43.09 -12.51
C LEU A 88 13.25 -42.37 -13.62
N LYS A 89 13.84 -41.21 -13.30
CA LYS A 89 14.65 -40.38 -14.22
C LYS A 89 15.87 -39.81 -13.51
N VAL A 90 16.95 -39.64 -14.26
CA VAL A 90 18.19 -38.99 -13.83
C VAL A 90 18.55 -37.92 -14.86
N PHE A 91 18.40 -36.66 -14.50
CA PHE A 91 18.79 -35.55 -15.34
C PHE A 91 20.23 -35.15 -15.07
N THR A 92 21.05 -35.25 -16.12
CA THR A 92 22.46 -34.84 -16.15
C THR A 92 22.59 -33.55 -16.95
N GLY A 93 23.37 -32.57 -16.47
CA GLY A 93 23.67 -31.37 -17.23
C GLY A 93 24.26 -30.22 -16.43
N HIS A 94 23.95 -30.12 -15.14
CA HIS A 94 24.66 -29.18 -14.26
C HIS A 94 26.15 -29.57 -14.14
N THR A 95 27.01 -28.56 -14.03
CA THR A 95 28.46 -28.76 -13.94
C THR A 95 28.96 -28.72 -12.49
N ALA A 96 28.09 -28.32 -11.56
CA ALA A 96 28.34 -28.27 -10.13
C ALA A 96 27.12 -28.73 -9.31
N LYS A 97 27.18 -28.60 -7.98
CA LYS A 97 26.21 -29.18 -7.02
C LYS A 97 24.80 -28.62 -7.24
N VAL A 98 23.79 -29.46 -7.15
CA VAL A 98 22.38 -29.03 -7.28
C VAL A 98 21.76 -28.89 -5.89
N PHE A 99 21.28 -27.69 -5.55
CA PHE A 99 20.81 -27.38 -4.20
C PHE A 99 19.30 -27.46 -4.04
N HIS A 100 18.56 -26.72 -4.86
CA HIS A 100 17.10 -26.75 -4.83
C HIS A 100 16.57 -27.29 -6.16
N VAL A 101 15.46 -28.01 -6.06
CA VAL A 101 14.65 -28.48 -7.19
C VAL A 101 13.21 -28.11 -6.87
N ARG A 102 12.44 -27.65 -7.85
CA ARG A 102 11.02 -27.30 -7.67
C ARG A 102 10.19 -27.77 -8.85
N TRP A 103 9.08 -28.45 -8.55
CA TRP A 103 8.07 -28.78 -9.54
C TRP A 103 7.27 -27.54 -9.94
N SER A 104 6.91 -27.43 -11.21
CA SER A 104 5.97 -26.41 -11.65
C SER A 104 4.59 -26.69 -11.06
N PRO A 105 3.92 -25.69 -10.47
CA PRO A 105 2.55 -25.82 -9.97
C PRO A 105 1.50 -25.92 -11.09
N LEU A 106 1.85 -25.49 -12.30
CA LEU A 106 0.90 -25.30 -13.41
C LEU A 106 1.22 -26.18 -14.61
N ARG A 107 2.51 -26.40 -14.89
CA ARG A 107 2.96 -27.23 -16.01
C ARG A 107 3.23 -28.64 -15.53
N GLU A 108 2.34 -29.56 -15.87
CA GLU A 108 2.63 -30.99 -15.71
C GLU A 108 3.89 -31.35 -16.50
N GLY A 109 4.71 -32.26 -15.98
CA GLY A 109 5.97 -32.57 -16.67
C GLY A 109 7.17 -31.77 -16.20
N ILE A 110 6.95 -30.55 -15.70
CA ILE A 110 8.02 -29.56 -15.64
C ILE A 110 8.54 -29.36 -14.22
N LEU A 111 9.86 -29.28 -14.11
CA LEU A 111 10.57 -28.92 -12.88
C LEU A 111 11.77 -28.01 -13.21
N CYS A 112 12.25 -27.27 -12.21
CA CYS A 112 13.48 -26.50 -12.31
C CYS A 112 14.49 -26.90 -11.24
N SER A 113 15.77 -26.63 -11.47
CA SER A 113 16.86 -26.85 -10.51
C SER A 113 17.88 -25.73 -10.52
N GLY A 114 18.42 -25.41 -9.34
CA GLY A 114 19.40 -24.34 -9.11
C GLY A 114 20.71 -24.92 -8.61
N SER A 115 21.82 -24.41 -9.14
CA SER A 115 23.14 -25.04 -9.00
C SER A 115 24.25 -24.06 -8.63
N ASP A 116 25.35 -24.59 -8.13
CA ASP A 116 26.61 -23.88 -7.87
C ASP A 116 27.29 -23.40 -9.16
N ASP A 117 26.85 -23.88 -10.32
CA ASP A 117 27.34 -23.43 -11.62
C ASP A 117 26.76 -22.07 -12.06
N GLY A 118 25.93 -21.45 -11.21
CA GLY A 118 25.30 -20.15 -11.50
C GLY A 118 24.10 -20.24 -12.45
N THR A 119 23.66 -21.43 -12.81
CA THR A 119 22.52 -21.61 -13.73
C THR A 119 21.28 -22.16 -13.03
N VAL A 120 20.13 -21.85 -13.61
CA VAL A 120 18.88 -22.55 -13.36
C VAL A 120 18.52 -23.35 -14.59
N ARG A 121 18.23 -24.65 -14.43
CA ARG A 121 17.83 -25.51 -15.55
C ARG A 121 16.36 -25.89 -15.43
N ILE A 122 15.67 -25.90 -16.57
CA ILE A 122 14.29 -26.34 -16.70
C ILE A 122 14.28 -27.71 -17.36
N TRP A 123 13.62 -28.66 -16.72
CA TRP A 123 13.55 -30.05 -17.16
C TRP A 123 12.12 -30.43 -17.47
N ASP A 124 11.95 -31.22 -18.52
CA ASP A 124 10.72 -31.92 -18.82
C ASP A 124 10.93 -33.42 -18.55
N TYR A 125 10.24 -33.94 -17.52
CA TYR A 125 10.37 -35.36 -17.18
C TYR A 125 9.71 -36.29 -18.16
N THR A 126 8.73 -35.80 -18.93
CA THR A 126 8.03 -36.59 -19.94
C THR A 126 8.89 -36.76 -21.19
N GLN A 127 9.67 -35.73 -21.53
CA GLN A 127 10.60 -35.74 -22.67
C GLN A 127 12.01 -36.20 -22.30
N ASP A 128 12.30 -36.38 -21.02
CA ASP A 128 13.62 -36.71 -20.50
C ASP A 128 14.72 -35.71 -20.92
N ALA A 129 14.37 -34.42 -20.94
CA ALA A 129 15.18 -33.39 -21.57
C ALA A 129 15.35 -32.14 -20.69
N CYS A 130 16.52 -31.50 -20.82
CA CYS A 130 16.72 -30.12 -20.39
C CYS A 130 16.14 -29.21 -21.48
N ILE A 131 15.01 -28.56 -21.22
CA ILE A 131 14.33 -27.73 -22.22
C ILE A 131 14.78 -26.27 -22.19
N ASN A 132 15.39 -25.80 -21.10
CA ASN A 132 15.95 -24.45 -21.03
C ASN A 132 17.08 -24.36 -19.98
N VAL A 133 18.04 -23.46 -20.20
CA VAL A 133 19.14 -23.14 -19.28
C VAL A 133 19.18 -21.62 -19.07
N LEU A 134 18.71 -21.19 -17.91
CA LEU A 134 18.68 -19.79 -17.52
C LEU A 134 20.05 -19.41 -16.96
N SER A 135 20.75 -18.56 -17.69
CA SER A 135 22.11 -18.12 -17.37
C SER A 135 22.12 -16.61 -17.10
N GLY A 136 22.83 -16.18 -16.05
CA GLY A 136 22.95 -14.75 -15.73
C GLY A 136 23.36 -14.48 -14.29
N HIS A 137 23.09 -15.39 -13.36
CA HIS A 137 23.67 -15.32 -12.03
C HIS A 137 25.19 -15.55 -12.11
N THR A 138 25.94 -14.79 -11.30
CA THR A 138 27.41 -14.84 -11.27
C THR A 138 27.97 -15.67 -10.12
N ALA A 139 27.08 -16.24 -9.30
CA ALA A 139 27.39 -17.06 -8.13
C ALA A 139 26.33 -18.16 -7.95
N PRO A 140 26.50 -19.10 -6.99
CA PRO A 140 25.58 -20.20 -6.76
C PRO A 140 24.11 -19.80 -6.59
N VAL A 141 23.23 -20.54 -7.26
CA VAL A 141 21.78 -20.35 -7.16
C VAL A 141 21.21 -21.25 -6.06
N ARG A 142 20.42 -20.65 -5.17
CA ARG A 142 19.82 -21.33 -4.00
C ARG A 142 18.33 -21.10 -3.88
N GLY A 143 17.88 -19.87 -4.06
CA GLY A 143 16.45 -19.56 -4.10
C GLY A 143 15.83 -20.05 -5.40
N LEU A 144 14.72 -20.78 -5.32
CA LEU A 144 13.89 -21.14 -6.47
C LEU A 144 12.41 -21.12 -6.10
N MET A 145 11.61 -20.48 -6.96
CA MET A 145 10.18 -20.36 -6.78
C MET A 145 9.46 -20.18 -8.13
N TRP A 146 8.48 -21.03 -8.41
CA TRP A 146 7.53 -20.81 -9.50
C TRP A 146 6.41 -19.88 -9.06
N ASN A 147 5.94 -19.02 -9.96
CA ASN A 147 4.69 -18.31 -9.74
C ASN A 147 3.50 -19.30 -9.81
N PRO A 148 2.51 -19.20 -8.90
CA PRO A 148 1.38 -20.12 -8.87
C PRO A 148 0.22 -19.76 -9.82
N GLU A 149 0.32 -18.66 -10.57
CA GLU A 149 -0.69 -18.21 -11.54
C GLU A 149 -0.17 -18.10 -12.98
N ILE A 150 1.07 -17.63 -13.19
CA ILE A 150 1.71 -17.47 -14.51
C ILE A 150 2.64 -18.66 -14.79
N PRO A 151 2.32 -19.55 -15.76
CA PRO A 151 3.01 -20.83 -15.91
C PRO A 151 4.50 -20.79 -16.25
N TYR A 152 4.94 -19.71 -16.91
CA TYR A 152 6.31 -19.56 -17.37
C TYR A 152 7.17 -18.71 -16.44
N LEU A 153 6.59 -18.07 -15.42
CA LEU A 153 7.27 -17.11 -14.57
C LEU A 153 8.01 -17.84 -13.43
N LEU A 154 9.34 -17.76 -13.45
CA LEU A 154 10.21 -18.36 -12.44
C LEU A 154 11.07 -17.29 -11.76
N ILE A 155 11.28 -17.42 -10.47
CA ILE A 155 12.12 -16.51 -9.69
C ILE A 155 13.26 -17.31 -9.04
N SER A 156 14.47 -16.77 -9.12
CA SER A 156 15.67 -17.34 -8.51
C SER A 156 16.39 -16.35 -7.61
N GLY A 157 17.00 -16.88 -6.55
CA GLY A 157 17.82 -16.12 -5.61
C GLY A 157 19.23 -16.72 -5.54
N SER A 158 20.24 -15.87 -5.47
CA SER A 158 21.63 -16.27 -5.64
C SER A 158 22.57 -15.68 -4.59
N TRP A 159 23.75 -16.27 -4.51
CA TRP A 159 24.88 -15.76 -3.72
C TRP A 159 25.53 -14.51 -4.33
N ASP A 160 25.10 -14.08 -5.52
CA ASP A 160 25.47 -12.79 -6.10
C ASP A 160 24.63 -11.62 -5.57
N TYR A 161 23.83 -11.90 -4.54
CA TYR A 161 22.95 -10.98 -3.81
C TYR A 161 21.72 -10.55 -4.60
N THR A 162 21.55 -11.08 -5.81
CA THR A 162 20.42 -10.73 -6.67
C THR A 162 19.27 -11.72 -6.57
N ILE A 163 18.08 -11.19 -6.84
CA ILE A 163 16.91 -11.99 -7.22
C ILE A 163 16.67 -11.73 -8.69
N ARG A 164 16.51 -12.80 -9.48
CA ARG A 164 16.19 -12.70 -10.91
C ARG A 164 14.81 -13.26 -11.19
N VAL A 165 14.08 -12.61 -12.09
CA VAL A 165 12.79 -13.05 -12.59
C VAL A 165 12.95 -13.46 -14.05
N TRP A 166 12.45 -14.64 -14.39
CA TRP A 166 12.68 -15.28 -15.68
C TRP A 166 11.38 -15.62 -16.38
N ASP A 167 11.39 -15.42 -17.69
CA ASP A 167 10.49 -16.10 -18.61
C ASP A 167 11.13 -17.42 -19.05
N THR A 168 10.51 -18.54 -18.68
CA THR A 168 11.05 -19.87 -19.00
C THR A 168 10.78 -20.34 -20.42
N ARG A 169 9.99 -19.59 -21.23
CA ARG A 169 9.70 -19.94 -22.63
C ARG A 169 10.92 -19.78 -23.52
N ASP A 170 11.59 -18.64 -23.40
CA ASP A 170 12.75 -18.24 -24.18
C ASP A 170 14.02 -18.09 -23.33
N GLY A 171 13.89 -18.13 -22.01
CA GLY A 171 15.00 -18.01 -21.06
C GLY A 171 15.37 -16.57 -20.74
N THR A 172 14.52 -15.60 -21.12
CA THR A 172 14.77 -14.18 -20.90
C THR A 172 14.71 -13.82 -19.42
N CYS A 173 15.69 -13.06 -18.95
CA CYS A 173 15.66 -12.43 -17.62
C CYS A 173 14.78 -11.19 -17.71
N LEU A 174 13.56 -11.24 -17.16
CA LEU A 174 12.59 -10.15 -17.16
C LEU A 174 13.00 -9.02 -16.20
N ASP A 175 13.61 -9.38 -15.07
CA ASP A 175 14.04 -8.40 -14.05
C ASP A 175 15.21 -8.94 -13.21
N THR A 176 16.03 -8.04 -12.67
CA THR A 176 17.09 -8.34 -11.70
C THR A 176 17.08 -7.33 -10.57
N VAL A 177 16.82 -7.81 -9.36
CA VAL A 177 16.71 -7.01 -8.14
C VAL A 177 18.04 -7.04 -7.37
N TYR A 178 18.58 -5.86 -7.06
CA TYR A 178 19.90 -5.66 -6.43
C TYR A 178 19.83 -5.11 -5.00
N ASP A 179 18.79 -5.47 -4.25
CA ASP A 179 18.47 -4.81 -2.99
C ASP A 179 19.01 -5.56 -1.75
N HIS A 180 19.17 -6.89 -1.84
CA HIS A 180 19.78 -7.67 -0.76
C HIS A 180 21.28 -7.37 -0.64
N GLY A 181 21.77 -7.29 0.60
CA GLY A 181 23.18 -6.99 0.88
C GLY A 181 24.09 -8.22 0.90
N ALA A 182 23.50 -9.43 0.77
CA ALA A 182 24.21 -10.71 0.82
C ALA A 182 23.36 -11.82 0.17
N ASP A 183 23.89 -13.05 0.19
CA ASP A 183 23.31 -14.25 -0.40
C ASP A 183 21.79 -14.41 -0.17
N VAL A 184 21.04 -14.73 -1.23
CA VAL A 184 19.59 -15.02 -1.16
C VAL A 184 19.35 -16.53 -1.22
N TYR A 185 18.74 -17.10 -0.18
CA TYR A 185 18.56 -18.56 -0.08
C TYR A 185 17.12 -19.03 -0.26
N GLY A 186 16.17 -18.30 0.30
CA GLY A 186 14.78 -18.71 0.37
C GLY A 186 13.89 -17.76 -0.40
N LEU A 187 12.98 -18.34 -1.19
CA LEU A 187 11.93 -17.64 -1.90
C LEU A 187 10.61 -18.37 -1.66
N THR A 188 9.54 -17.62 -1.41
CA THR A 188 8.19 -18.18 -1.27
C THR A 188 7.11 -17.20 -1.72
N CYS A 189 6.03 -17.70 -2.30
CA CYS A 189 4.85 -16.91 -2.66
C CYS A 189 3.81 -16.98 -1.55
N HIS A 190 3.01 -15.93 -1.42
CA HIS A 190 1.85 -15.95 -0.53
C HIS A 190 0.73 -16.82 -1.13
N PRO A 191 0.15 -17.78 -0.38
CA PRO A 191 -0.76 -18.79 -0.94
C PRO A 191 -2.08 -18.22 -1.49
N ASN A 192 -2.54 -17.08 -0.96
CA ASN A 192 -3.77 -16.41 -1.43
C ASN A 192 -3.51 -15.11 -2.21
N ARG A 193 -2.24 -14.71 -2.38
CA ARG A 193 -1.82 -13.47 -3.04
C ARG A 193 -0.67 -13.83 -3.97
N PRO A 194 -0.98 -14.39 -5.14
CA PRO A 194 0.00 -15.08 -5.98
C PRO A 194 1.13 -14.16 -6.50
N PHE A 195 0.95 -12.84 -6.43
CA PHE A 195 1.92 -11.83 -6.83
C PHE A 195 2.64 -11.15 -5.67
N THR A 196 2.42 -11.60 -4.43
CA THR A 196 3.24 -11.22 -3.28
C THR A 196 4.21 -12.35 -2.96
N MET A 197 5.50 -12.05 -2.92
CA MET A 197 6.54 -13.01 -2.54
C MET A 197 7.38 -12.51 -1.37
N ALA A 198 8.04 -13.43 -0.68
CA ALA A 198 9.01 -13.15 0.35
C ALA A 198 10.36 -13.75 0.00
N SER A 199 11.43 -13.04 0.30
CA SER A 199 12.81 -13.54 0.24
C SER A 199 13.48 -13.49 1.61
N CYS A 200 14.46 -14.36 1.82
CA CYS A 200 15.36 -14.27 2.97
C CYS A 200 16.82 -14.31 2.52
N SER A 201 17.66 -13.53 3.20
CA SER A 201 19.07 -13.37 2.85
C SER A 201 19.99 -13.53 4.08
N ARG A 202 21.27 -13.79 3.81
CA ARG A 202 22.35 -13.74 4.82
C ARG A 202 22.51 -12.34 5.42
N ASP A 203 21.95 -11.31 4.79
CA ASP A 203 21.94 -9.91 5.28
C ASP A 203 21.06 -9.69 6.53
N SER A 204 20.55 -10.77 7.14
CA SER A 204 19.65 -10.79 8.30
C SER A 204 18.24 -10.24 8.05
N THR A 205 17.87 -9.99 6.78
CA THR A 205 16.55 -9.47 6.42
C THR A 205 15.63 -10.52 5.79
N VAL A 206 14.34 -10.32 6.01
CA VAL A 206 13.26 -10.90 5.20
C VAL A 206 12.56 -9.74 4.50
N ARG A 207 12.43 -9.83 3.18
CA ARG A 207 11.82 -8.75 2.36
C ARG A 207 10.58 -9.28 1.66
N LEU A 208 9.58 -8.41 1.52
CA LEU A 208 8.36 -8.69 0.77
C LEU A 208 8.41 -7.93 -0.55
N TRP A 209 8.05 -8.62 -1.63
CA TRP A 209 8.09 -8.09 -2.99
C TRP A 209 6.73 -8.22 -3.66
N SER A 210 6.47 -7.29 -4.57
CA SER A 210 5.32 -7.33 -5.46
C SER A 210 5.78 -7.69 -6.88
N LEU A 211 5.19 -8.74 -7.45
CA LEU A 211 5.35 -9.13 -8.85
C LEU A 211 4.32 -8.47 -9.76
N THR A 212 3.45 -7.61 -9.20
CA THR A 212 2.38 -6.94 -9.94
C THR A 212 2.87 -6.13 -11.17
N PRO A 213 4.03 -5.44 -11.15
CA PRO A 213 4.53 -4.74 -12.34
C PRO A 213 4.67 -5.64 -13.59
N LEU A 214 4.96 -6.93 -13.41
CA LEU A 214 5.16 -7.89 -14.50
C LEU A 214 3.85 -8.36 -15.14
N ILE A 215 2.71 -8.09 -14.51
CA ILE A 215 1.39 -8.53 -14.94
C ILE A 215 0.41 -7.34 -15.08
N ASN A 216 0.93 -6.11 -15.15
CA ASN A 216 0.13 -4.91 -15.37
C ASN A 216 -0.90 -5.08 -16.51
N PRO A 217 -0.56 -5.68 -17.68
CA PRO A 217 -1.54 -5.90 -18.75
C PRO A 217 -2.79 -6.67 -18.31
N LEU A 218 -2.61 -7.73 -17.51
CA LEU A 218 -3.72 -8.51 -16.97
C LEU A 218 -4.58 -7.70 -16.02
N GLN A 219 -3.95 -6.92 -15.15
CA GLN A 219 -4.67 -6.08 -14.20
C GLN A 219 -5.51 -5.01 -14.91
N ILE A 220 -4.97 -4.41 -15.97
CA ILE A 220 -5.68 -3.42 -16.79
C ILE A 220 -6.85 -4.08 -17.53
N ASN A 221 -6.67 -5.27 -18.12
CA ASN A 221 -7.76 -6.03 -18.74
C ASN A 221 -8.90 -6.30 -17.76
N ILE A 222 -8.58 -6.58 -16.48
CA ILE A 222 -9.58 -6.76 -15.43
C ILE A 222 -10.33 -5.44 -15.14
N LEU A 223 -9.62 -4.31 -15.05
CA LEU A 223 -10.22 -2.98 -14.79
C LEU A 223 -11.13 -2.50 -15.94
N ALA A 224 -10.65 -2.71 -17.18
CA ALA A 224 -11.37 -2.43 -18.42
C ALA A 224 -12.53 -3.41 -18.71
N ASP A 225 -12.77 -4.34 -17.79
CA ASP A 225 -13.83 -5.37 -17.87
C ASP A 225 -13.77 -6.22 -19.16
N ARG A 226 -12.56 -6.53 -19.62
CA ARG A 226 -12.32 -7.43 -20.74
C ARG A 226 -12.83 -8.84 -20.45
N CYS A 227 -13.01 -9.61 -21.53
CA CYS A 227 -13.50 -10.99 -21.47
C CYS A 227 -12.57 -11.86 -20.63
N TRP A 228 -13.14 -12.86 -19.96
CA TRP A 228 -12.39 -13.83 -19.17
C TRP A 228 -11.33 -14.58 -19.98
N ASP A 229 -11.52 -14.76 -21.28
CA ASP A 229 -10.59 -15.49 -22.15
C ASP A 229 -9.28 -14.73 -22.41
N GLU A 230 -9.27 -13.40 -22.19
CA GLU A 230 -8.08 -12.53 -22.27
C GLU A 230 -7.34 -12.43 -20.92
N ILE A 231 -7.94 -12.93 -19.84
CA ILE A 231 -7.43 -12.78 -18.47
C ILE A 231 -7.02 -14.15 -17.89
N ILE A 232 -7.88 -15.16 -18.08
CA ILE A 232 -7.73 -16.51 -17.55
C ILE A 232 -7.64 -17.48 -18.73
N GLY A 233 -6.56 -18.26 -18.75
CA GLY A 233 -6.26 -19.19 -19.83
C GLY A 233 -5.86 -20.57 -19.35
N ASN A 234 -5.61 -21.46 -20.31
CA ASN A 234 -4.94 -22.72 -20.05
C ASN A 234 -3.41 -22.55 -20.13
N THR A 235 -2.71 -23.50 -19.54
CA THR A 235 -1.25 -23.48 -19.48
C THR A 235 -0.60 -23.58 -20.86
N ASP A 236 -1.19 -24.34 -21.78
CA ASP A 236 -0.61 -24.55 -23.12
C ASP A 236 -0.54 -23.24 -23.92
N ARG A 237 -1.63 -22.47 -23.99
CA ARG A 237 -1.65 -21.17 -24.69
C ARG A 237 -0.74 -20.15 -24.01
N ALA A 238 -0.66 -20.17 -22.69
CA ALA A 238 0.19 -19.25 -21.94
C ALA A 238 1.69 -19.49 -22.15
N VAL A 239 2.10 -20.72 -22.51
CA VAL A 239 3.51 -21.10 -22.68
C VAL A 239 3.97 -20.94 -24.14
N GLU A 240 3.07 -20.64 -25.08
CA GLU A 240 3.43 -20.27 -26.45
C GLU A 240 4.35 -19.03 -26.49
N SER A 241 5.35 -19.06 -27.38
CA SER A 241 6.30 -17.95 -27.53
C SER A 241 5.57 -16.70 -28.02
N GLY A 242 5.79 -15.58 -27.34
CA GLY A 242 5.14 -14.30 -27.66
C GLY A 242 3.68 -14.17 -27.20
N ALA A 243 3.09 -15.21 -26.57
CA ALA A 243 1.73 -15.12 -26.04
C ALA A 243 1.65 -14.10 -24.87
N PRO A 244 0.54 -13.34 -24.75
CA PRO A 244 0.33 -12.45 -23.61
C PRO A 244 0.20 -13.26 -22.31
N PRO A 245 0.52 -12.66 -21.15
CA PRO A 245 0.36 -13.33 -19.86
C PRO A 245 -1.10 -13.72 -19.64
N LEU A 246 -1.34 -14.94 -19.16
CA LEU A 246 -2.65 -15.46 -18.78
C LEU A 246 -2.59 -16.07 -17.38
N LEU A 247 -3.64 -15.88 -16.60
CA LEU A 247 -3.79 -16.49 -15.28
C LEU A 247 -4.28 -17.94 -15.44
N CYS A 248 -3.48 -18.90 -15.01
CA CYS A 248 -3.78 -20.34 -15.12
C CYS A 248 -3.91 -21.03 -13.76
N GLY A 249 -3.70 -20.29 -12.67
CA GLY A 249 -3.62 -20.87 -11.35
C GLY A 249 -4.96 -21.24 -10.75
N LYS A 250 -4.88 -21.80 -9.54
CA LYS A 250 -6.07 -22.22 -8.80
C LYS A 250 -6.87 -21.01 -8.34
N VAL A 251 -6.21 -19.95 -7.88
CA VAL A 251 -6.89 -18.80 -7.27
C VAL A 251 -7.77 -18.10 -8.32
N SER A 252 -7.22 -17.84 -9.51
CA SER A 252 -8.00 -17.19 -10.57
C SER A 252 -9.13 -18.07 -11.11
N ARG A 253 -8.92 -19.39 -11.20
CA ARG A 253 -9.98 -20.33 -11.62
C ARG A 253 -11.12 -20.43 -10.61
N ASP A 254 -10.80 -20.48 -9.32
CA ASP A 254 -11.80 -20.48 -8.25
C ASP A 254 -12.61 -19.17 -8.29
N ILE A 255 -11.95 -18.02 -8.52
CA ILE A 255 -12.64 -16.73 -8.71
C ILE A 255 -13.58 -16.78 -9.91
N LYS A 256 -13.12 -17.24 -11.09
CA LYS A 256 -13.97 -17.34 -12.29
C LYS A 256 -15.24 -18.15 -12.03
N GLN A 257 -15.09 -19.32 -11.41
CA GLN A 257 -16.21 -20.20 -11.08
C GLN A 257 -17.21 -19.56 -10.11
N GLU A 258 -16.72 -18.86 -9.09
CA GLU A 258 -17.59 -18.16 -8.14
C GLU A 258 -18.27 -16.93 -8.76
N VAL A 259 -17.62 -16.22 -9.69
CA VAL A 259 -18.23 -15.11 -10.43
C VAL A 259 -19.34 -15.62 -11.36
N GLU A 260 -19.08 -16.70 -12.10
CA GLU A 260 -20.02 -17.26 -13.10
C GLU A 260 -21.31 -17.82 -12.46
N LYS A 261 -21.26 -18.24 -11.20
CA LYS A 261 -22.44 -18.72 -10.45
C LYS A 261 -23.44 -17.61 -10.10
N LEU A 262 -23.03 -16.34 -10.17
CA LEU A 262 -23.83 -15.23 -9.66
C LEU A 262 -24.78 -14.67 -10.73
N THR A 263 -26.04 -14.45 -10.35
CA THR A 263 -27.02 -13.74 -11.16
C THR A 263 -26.90 -12.22 -10.92
N GLY A 264 -26.53 -11.44 -11.94
CA GLY A 264 -26.43 -9.96 -11.86
C GLY A 264 -25.18 -9.40 -12.55
N ASN A 265 -24.85 -8.13 -12.31
CA ASN A 265 -23.61 -7.52 -12.81
C ASN A 265 -22.40 -8.00 -11.97
N PRO A 266 -21.50 -8.85 -12.53
CA PRO A 266 -20.39 -9.43 -11.78
C PRO A 266 -19.23 -8.45 -11.53
N ARG A 267 -19.21 -7.29 -12.20
CA ARG A 267 -18.03 -6.41 -12.29
C ARG A 267 -17.50 -6.00 -10.92
N GLY A 268 -18.35 -5.57 -10.01
CA GLY A 268 -17.92 -5.16 -8.66
C GLY A 268 -17.28 -6.30 -7.85
N LYS A 269 -17.78 -7.53 -7.99
CA LYS A 269 -17.21 -8.71 -7.32
C LYS A 269 -15.93 -9.19 -7.98
N LYS A 270 -15.86 -9.15 -9.32
CA LYS A 270 -14.64 -9.40 -10.12
C LYS A 270 -13.52 -8.45 -9.65
N LEU A 271 -13.79 -7.15 -9.58
CA LEU A 271 -12.84 -6.13 -9.11
C LEU A 271 -12.41 -6.36 -7.66
N ARG A 272 -13.36 -6.68 -6.77
CA ARG A 272 -13.06 -7.02 -5.37
C ARG A 272 -12.09 -8.19 -5.25
N TRP A 273 -12.43 -9.33 -5.82
CA TRP A 273 -11.61 -10.54 -5.64
C TRP A 273 -10.23 -10.41 -6.26
N PHE A 274 -10.13 -9.82 -7.45
CA PHE A 274 -8.83 -9.62 -8.06
C PHE A 274 -7.97 -8.61 -7.33
N SER A 275 -8.50 -7.46 -6.92
CA SER A 275 -7.73 -6.53 -6.10
C SER A 275 -7.30 -7.16 -4.76
N GLU A 276 -8.11 -8.02 -4.15
CA GLU A 276 -7.68 -8.79 -2.98
C GLU A 276 -6.52 -9.77 -3.27
N CYS A 277 -6.38 -10.27 -4.50
CA CYS A 277 -5.30 -11.18 -4.90
C CYS A 277 -4.02 -10.46 -5.35
N PHE A 278 -4.16 -9.34 -6.06
CA PHE A 278 -3.04 -8.57 -6.63
C PHE A 278 -2.45 -7.55 -5.66
N SER A 279 -3.26 -6.95 -4.79
CA SER A 279 -2.75 -5.97 -3.83
C SER A 279 -1.85 -6.65 -2.79
N PRO A 280 -0.79 -5.97 -2.32
CA PRO A 280 -0.01 -6.46 -1.19
C PRO A 280 -0.87 -6.56 0.08
N PRO A 281 -0.43 -7.32 1.10
CA PRO A 281 -1.11 -7.37 2.38
C PRO A 281 -1.04 -5.99 3.07
N GLY A 282 -2.05 -5.15 2.83
CA GLY A 282 -2.06 -3.75 3.30
C GLY A 282 -3.44 -3.22 3.71
N GLY A 283 -4.45 -4.08 3.85
CA GLY A 283 -5.80 -3.68 4.27
C GLY A 283 -6.85 -3.63 3.15
N SER A 284 -6.52 -4.07 1.93
CA SER A 284 -7.47 -4.08 0.79
C SER A 284 -8.78 -4.82 1.10
N LYS A 285 -8.70 -5.96 1.81
CA LYS A 285 -9.88 -6.70 2.29
C LYS A 285 -10.75 -5.86 3.21
N ASN A 286 -10.13 -5.17 4.17
CA ASN A 286 -10.82 -4.30 5.10
C ASN A 286 -11.50 -3.13 4.38
N LEU A 287 -10.82 -2.54 3.38
CA LEU A 287 -11.39 -1.50 2.54
C LEU A 287 -12.65 -2.00 1.81
N TRP A 288 -12.59 -3.17 1.19
CA TRP A 288 -13.76 -3.77 0.52
C TRP A 288 -14.90 -4.10 1.47
N ASP A 289 -14.60 -4.57 2.68
CA ASP A 289 -15.62 -4.79 3.70
C ASP A 289 -16.32 -3.47 4.07
N LEU A 290 -15.58 -2.36 4.16
CA LEU A 290 -16.17 -1.04 4.43
C LEU A 290 -16.99 -0.50 3.25
N VAL A 291 -16.52 -0.70 2.01
CA VAL A 291 -17.28 -0.35 0.80
C VAL A 291 -18.60 -1.12 0.75
N ALA A 292 -18.58 -2.41 1.10
CA ALA A 292 -19.79 -3.23 1.22
C ALA A 292 -20.78 -2.68 2.26
N VAL A 293 -20.29 -2.26 3.43
CA VAL A 293 -21.14 -1.63 4.46
C VAL A 293 -21.79 -0.34 3.94
N ILE A 294 -21.05 0.50 3.22
CA ILE A 294 -21.58 1.76 2.66
C ILE A 294 -22.62 1.52 1.57
N LYS A 295 -22.44 0.47 0.75
CA LYS A 295 -23.43 0.07 -0.25
C LYS A 295 -24.65 -0.63 0.35
N GLY A 296 -24.76 -0.71 1.67
CA GLY A 296 -25.92 -1.25 2.37
C GLY A 296 -26.01 -2.77 2.34
N GLN A 297 -24.87 -3.47 2.19
CA GLN A 297 -24.85 -4.92 2.34
C GLN A 297 -25.27 -5.32 3.77
N ASP A 298 -25.96 -6.46 3.90
CA ASP A 298 -26.37 -6.99 5.20
C ASP A 298 -25.15 -7.23 6.11
N ASP A 299 -25.22 -6.68 7.33
CA ASP A 299 -24.19 -6.79 8.37
C ASP A 299 -23.89 -8.27 8.71
N SER A 300 -24.84 -9.19 8.48
CA SER A 300 -24.67 -10.65 8.70
C SER A 300 -23.62 -11.30 7.77
N LEU A 301 -23.37 -10.68 6.61
CA LEU A 301 -22.44 -11.19 5.60
C LEU A 301 -21.00 -10.70 5.82
N LEU A 302 -20.75 -9.90 6.85
CA LEU A 302 -19.41 -9.41 7.17
C LEU A 302 -18.53 -10.55 7.73
N PRO A 303 -17.26 -10.63 7.30
CA PRO A 303 -16.35 -11.67 7.78
C PRO A 303 -16.09 -11.54 9.28
N GLN A 304 -15.88 -12.66 9.98
CA GLN A 304 -15.58 -12.68 11.43
C GLN A 304 -14.35 -11.83 11.80
N ASN A 305 -13.40 -11.67 10.88
CA ASN A 305 -12.20 -10.88 11.09
C ASN A 305 -12.40 -9.36 10.87
N TYR A 306 -13.59 -8.90 10.45
CA TYR A 306 -13.89 -7.47 10.25
C TYR A 306 -13.57 -6.64 11.51
N CYS A 307 -13.84 -7.18 12.71
CA CYS A 307 -13.58 -6.51 13.98
C CYS A 307 -12.09 -6.30 14.31
N LYS A 308 -11.18 -6.97 13.60
CA LYS A 308 -9.73 -6.80 13.75
C LYS A 308 -9.17 -5.64 12.92
N GLY A 309 -9.92 -5.17 11.93
CA GLY A 309 -9.55 -4.04 11.08
C GLY A 309 -10.14 -2.70 11.55
N ILE A 310 -10.01 -1.69 10.70
CA ILE A 310 -10.72 -0.41 10.81
C ILE A 310 -12.20 -0.67 10.51
N MET A 311 -13.07 -0.26 11.43
CA MET A 311 -14.51 -0.49 11.33
C MET A 311 -15.24 0.81 10.96
N HIS A 312 -16.31 0.67 10.19
CA HIS A 312 -17.24 1.76 9.94
C HIS A 312 -17.87 2.26 11.26
N MET A 313 -18.13 3.56 11.34
CA MET A 313 -18.64 4.24 12.54
C MET A 313 -19.93 3.60 13.09
N LYS A 314 -20.83 3.17 12.20
CA LYS A 314 -22.06 2.42 12.52
C LYS A 314 -21.80 1.17 13.38
N HIS A 315 -20.66 0.52 13.19
CA HIS A 315 -20.34 -0.78 13.81
C HIS A 315 -19.40 -0.63 15.02
N LEU A 316 -18.62 0.45 15.08
CA LEU A 316 -17.55 0.63 16.07
C LEU A 316 -18.03 0.45 17.52
N ILE A 317 -19.09 1.16 17.93
CA ILE A 317 -19.61 1.11 19.31
C ILE A 317 -20.13 -0.29 19.63
N ARG A 318 -20.94 -0.88 18.73
CA ARG A 318 -21.55 -2.20 18.89
C ARG A 318 -20.49 -3.30 19.06
N PHE A 319 -19.48 -3.33 18.19
CA PHE A 319 -18.41 -4.33 18.26
C PHE A 319 -17.53 -4.15 19.49
N ARG A 320 -17.21 -2.89 19.87
CA ARG A 320 -16.45 -2.64 21.09
C ARG A 320 -17.22 -3.06 22.34
N THR A 321 -18.54 -2.84 22.38
CA THR A 321 -19.39 -3.35 23.46
C THR A 321 -19.42 -4.88 23.48
N SER A 322 -19.56 -5.54 22.34
CA SER A 322 -19.51 -7.01 22.25
C SER A 322 -18.18 -7.57 22.72
N LYS A 323 -17.05 -6.97 22.30
CA LYS A 323 -15.71 -7.37 22.75
C LYS A 323 -15.58 -7.26 24.28
N ALA A 324 -16.07 -6.17 24.86
CA ALA A 324 -16.05 -6.01 26.32
C ALA A 324 -16.90 -7.09 27.02
N GLN A 325 -18.08 -7.42 26.47
CA GLN A 325 -18.92 -8.51 26.98
C GLN A 325 -18.23 -9.89 26.87
N GLU A 326 -17.58 -10.19 25.74
CA GLU A 326 -16.80 -11.43 25.55
C GLU A 326 -15.67 -11.55 26.58
N LEU A 327 -14.90 -10.48 26.79
CA LEU A 327 -13.82 -10.45 27.77
C LEU A 327 -14.32 -10.77 29.20
N THR A 328 -15.54 -10.32 29.54
CA THR A 328 -16.17 -10.63 30.84
C THR A 328 -16.78 -12.03 30.95
N THR A 329 -17.17 -12.65 29.84
CA THR A 329 -17.94 -13.92 29.84
C THR A 329 -17.09 -15.17 29.61
N VAL A 330 -15.91 -15.05 29.00
CA VAL A 330 -15.03 -16.20 28.71
C VAL A 330 -14.56 -16.88 30.02
N LYS A 331 -15.16 -18.03 30.33
CA LYS A 331 -14.74 -18.95 31.38
C LYS A 331 -13.50 -19.73 30.93
N MET A 332 -12.56 -19.96 31.83
CA MET A 332 -11.34 -20.72 31.52
C MET A 332 -11.70 -22.11 30.96
N SER A 333 -11.14 -22.46 29.81
CA SER A 333 -11.06 -23.84 29.36
C SER A 333 -10.14 -24.61 30.31
N LYS A 334 -10.51 -25.84 30.70
CA LYS A 334 -9.69 -26.73 31.55
C LYS A 334 -8.36 -27.16 30.89
N PHE A 335 -8.18 -26.93 29.59
CA PHE A 335 -6.90 -27.08 28.92
C PHE A 335 -6.13 -25.77 29.04
N GLY A 336 -5.01 -25.83 29.77
CA GLY A 336 -4.17 -24.70 30.12
C GLY A 336 -3.91 -23.77 28.93
N GLY A 337 -4.20 -22.49 29.13
CA GLY A 337 -3.77 -21.45 28.20
C GLY A 337 -2.26 -21.54 28.06
N GLY A 338 -1.79 -21.55 26.80
CA GLY A 338 -0.35 -21.51 26.52
C GLY A 338 0.31 -20.32 27.21
N ILE A 339 1.63 -20.42 27.40
CA ILE A 339 2.47 -19.34 27.93
C ILE A 339 2.13 -18.05 27.16
N GLY A 340 1.50 -17.08 27.85
CA GLY A 340 1.07 -15.80 27.27
C GLY A 340 -0.44 -15.53 27.16
N ALA A 341 -1.33 -16.42 27.63
CA ALA A 341 -2.76 -16.10 27.71
C ALA A 341 -3.07 -15.08 28.84
N PRO A 342 -3.82 -14.00 28.57
CA PRO A 342 -4.06 -12.96 29.56
C PRO A 342 -4.85 -13.49 30.76
N SER A 343 -4.45 -13.05 31.95
CA SER A 343 -5.08 -13.45 33.21
C SER A 343 -6.55 -13.01 33.26
N LYS A 344 -7.37 -13.62 34.13
CA LYS A 344 -8.77 -13.18 34.33
C LYS A 344 -8.81 -11.69 34.69
N GLU A 345 -7.88 -11.24 35.53
CA GLU A 345 -7.76 -9.86 35.98
C GLU A 345 -7.44 -8.90 34.82
N GLU A 346 -6.48 -9.25 33.96
CA GLU A 346 -6.12 -8.46 32.77
C GLU A 346 -7.29 -8.30 31.80
N ARG A 347 -8.06 -9.37 31.56
CA ARG A 347 -9.24 -9.33 30.69
C ARG A 347 -10.34 -8.43 31.25
N LEU A 348 -10.59 -8.49 32.56
CA LEU A 348 -11.58 -7.63 33.22
C LEU A 348 -11.13 -6.16 33.20
N LYS A 349 -9.83 -5.88 33.39
CA LYS A 349 -9.26 -4.53 33.24
C LYS A 349 -9.43 -4.00 31.81
N GLU A 350 -9.14 -4.82 30.79
CA GLU A 350 -9.36 -4.43 29.38
C GLU A 350 -10.85 -4.17 29.10
N ALA A 351 -11.75 -5.02 29.60
CA ALA A 351 -13.19 -4.83 29.44
C ALA A 351 -13.69 -3.54 30.11
N ALA A 352 -13.22 -3.26 31.33
CA ALA A 352 -13.56 -2.04 32.06
C ALA A 352 -13.12 -0.80 31.28
N GLU A 353 -11.87 -0.77 30.80
CA GLU A 353 -11.33 0.33 30.00
C GLU A 353 -12.16 0.59 28.74
N ILE A 354 -12.62 -0.45 28.06
CA ILE A 354 -13.52 -0.31 26.90
C ILE A 354 -14.85 0.33 27.32
N HIS A 355 -15.48 -0.16 28.39
CA HIS A 355 -16.74 0.40 28.89
C HIS A 355 -16.61 1.87 29.31
N LEU A 356 -15.48 2.26 29.91
CA LEU A 356 -15.19 3.65 30.27
C LEU A 356 -15.14 4.54 29.02
N ARG A 357 -14.38 4.13 27.99
CA ARG A 357 -14.27 4.88 26.72
C ARG A 357 -15.60 5.00 25.97
N LEU A 358 -16.49 4.02 26.13
CA LEU A 358 -17.85 4.04 25.56
C LEU A 358 -18.85 4.87 26.38
N GLY A 359 -18.43 5.47 27.51
CA GLY A 359 -19.32 6.21 28.40
C GLY A 359 -20.27 5.31 29.23
N GLN A 360 -20.06 3.99 29.23
CA GLN A 360 -20.84 3.02 30.01
C GLN A 360 -20.29 2.94 31.45
N ILE A 361 -20.35 4.09 32.15
CA ILE A 361 -19.67 4.31 33.44
C ILE A 361 -20.16 3.33 34.52
N GLN A 362 -21.45 3.01 34.57
CA GLN A 362 -21.98 2.07 35.55
C GLN A 362 -21.30 0.70 35.42
N ARG A 363 -21.14 0.19 34.19
CA ARG A 363 -20.51 -1.10 33.92
C ARG A 363 -19.02 -1.09 34.25
N TYR A 364 -18.33 0.01 33.98
CA TYR A 364 -16.96 0.23 34.42
C TYR A 364 -16.82 0.14 35.95
N CYS A 365 -17.66 0.85 36.70
CA CYS A 365 -17.64 0.82 38.17
C CYS A 365 -17.88 -0.60 38.71
N GLU A 366 -18.83 -1.34 38.13
CA GLU A 366 -19.09 -2.74 38.52
C GLU A 366 -17.86 -3.64 38.32
N LEU A 367 -17.16 -3.51 37.19
CA LEU A 367 -15.96 -4.30 36.90
C LEU A 367 -14.77 -3.90 37.78
N MET A 368 -14.58 -2.60 38.04
CA MET A 368 -13.52 -2.12 38.94
C MET A 368 -13.75 -2.59 40.39
N VAL A 369 -15.01 -2.69 40.81
CA VAL A 369 -15.37 -3.29 42.11
C VAL A 369 -15.04 -4.79 42.14
N GLU A 370 -15.29 -5.54 41.07
CA GLU A 370 -14.90 -6.97 40.99
C GLU A 370 -13.36 -7.14 41.07
N LEU A 371 -12.62 -6.16 40.56
CA LEU A 371 -11.15 -6.10 40.61
C LEU A 371 -10.60 -5.60 41.95
N GLY A 372 -11.45 -5.12 42.87
CA GLY A 372 -11.02 -4.53 44.14
C GLY A 372 -10.51 -3.08 44.05
N GLU A 373 -10.62 -2.45 42.88
CA GLU A 373 -10.11 -1.11 42.57
C GLU A 373 -11.17 -0.03 42.88
N TRP A 374 -11.53 0.08 44.16
CA TRP A 374 -12.63 0.92 44.64
C TRP A 374 -12.43 2.42 44.38
N ASP A 375 -11.20 2.91 44.53
CA ASP A 375 -10.90 4.33 44.35
C ASP A 375 -11.17 4.79 42.91
N LYS A 376 -10.81 3.95 41.93
CA LYS A 376 -11.08 4.20 40.51
C LYS A 376 -12.58 4.13 40.20
N ALA A 377 -13.30 3.20 40.82
CA ALA A 377 -14.75 3.11 40.64
C ALA A 377 -15.49 4.34 41.22
N LEU A 378 -15.05 4.82 42.39
CA LEU A 378 -15.69 5.91 43.11
C LEU A 378 -15.39 7.30 42.54
N SER A 379 -14.22 7.48 41.90
CA SER A 379 -13.88 8.74 41.23
C SER A 379 -14.78 9.04 40.03
N VAL A 380 -15.21 8.00 39.28
CA VAL A 380 -16.04 8.16 38.07
C VAL A 380 -17.54 7.98 38.37
N ALA A 381 -17.92 7.35 39.48
CA ALA A 381 -19.32 7.09 39.84
C ALA A 381 -20.27 8.32 39.88
N PRO A 382 -19.82 9.56 40.20
CA PRO A 382 -20.67 10.75 40.06
C PRO A 382 -21.16 10.98 38.62
N GLY A 383 -20.40 10.53 37.62
CA GLY A 383 -20.76 10.58 36.20
C GLY A 383 -21.96 9.70 35.82
N VAL A 384 -22.33 8.70 36.64
CA VAL A 384 -23.61 7.99 36.51
C VAL A 384 -24.72 8.79 37.17
N SER A 385 -24.54 9.10 38.46
CA SER A 385 -25.36 10.03 39.25
C SER A 385 -24.82 10.11 40.68
N MET A 386 -25.10 11.22 41.37
CA MET A 386 -24.80 11.33 42.81
C MET A 386 -25.53 10.29 43.67
N LYS A 387 -26.68 9.77 43.20
CA LYS A 387 -27.41 8.68 43.87
C LYS A 387 -26.66 7.35 43.75
N TYR A 388 -26.11 7.06 42.57
CA TYR A 388 -25.30 5.87 42.35
C TYR A 388 -23.99 5.94 43.15
N TRP A 389 -23.30 7.08 43.12
CA TRP A 389 -22.09 7.31 43.91
C TRP A 389 -22.33 7.06 45.41
N ARG A 390 -23.40 7.62 46.00
CA ARG A 390 -23.73 7.37 47.42
C ARG A 390 -23.97 5.89 47.71
N LYS A 391 -24.68 5.17 46.84
CA LYS A 391 -24.90 3.72 46.99
C LYS A 391 -23.59 2.93 46.93
N LEU A 392 -22.69 3.30 46.02
CA LEU A 392 -21.40 2.64 45.85
C LEU A 392 -20.46 2.91 47.03
N MET A 393 -20.42 4.17 47.50
CA MET A 393 -19.72 4.59 48.72
C MET A 393 -20.24 3.81 49.94
N GLN A 394 -21.56 3.68 50.07
CA GLN A 394 -22.17 2.94 51.18
C GLN A 394 -21.78 1.46 51.14
N ARG A 395 -21.79 0.85 49.96
CA ARG A 395 -21.34 -0.54 49.76
C ARG A 395 -19.88 -0.74 50.14
N ARG A 396 -18.98 0.20 49.79
CA ARG A 396 -17.56 0.15 50.20
C ARG A 396 -17.40 0.34 51.70
N ALA A 397 -18.11 1.31 52.28
CA ALA A 397 -18.09 1.52 53.73
C ALA A 397 -18.56 0.27 54.48
N ASP A 398 -19.65 -0.36 54.05
CA ASP A 398 -20.16 -1.59 54.66
C ASP A 398 -19.15 -2.75 54.57
N GLN A 399 -18.41 -2.87 53.46
CA GLN A 399 -17.32 -3.86 53.34
C GLN A 399 -16.15 -3.55 54.27
N LEU A 400 -15.68 -2.30 54.34
CA LEU A 400 -14.57 -1.90 55.20
C LEU A 400 -14.89 -2.04 56.70
N ILE A 401 -16.16 -1.85 57.07
CA ILE A 401 -16.65 -2.11 58.44
C ILE A 401 -16.51 -3.60 58.76
N GLN A 402 -16.87 -4.49 57.84
CA GLN A 402 -16.74 -5.94 58.03
C GLN A 402 -15.27 -6.39 58.09
N GLU A 403 -14.40 -5.75 57.32
CA GLU A 403 -12.96 -6.00 57.32
C GLU A 403 -12.23 -5.36 58.51
N GLU A 404 -12.94 -4.61 59.36
CA GLU A 404 -12.36 -3.83 60.43
C GLU A 404 -11.18 -2.95 59.96
N ASN A 405 -11.40 -2.16 58.90
CA ASN A 405 -10.40 -1.21 58.39
C ASN A 405 -10.78 0.25 58.73
N ASP A 406 -9.81 1.03 59.22
CA ASP A 406 -9.94 2.47 59.54
C ASP A 406 -10.23 3.33 58.31
N ASP A 407 -9.93 2.82 57.11
CA ASP A 407 -10.23 3.47 55.84
C ASP A 407 -11.72 3.77 55.64
N VAL A 408 -12.64 3.23 56.47
CA VAL A 408 -14.08 3.54 56.42
C VAL A 408 -14.41 5.01 56.74
N ILE A 409 -13.60 5.67 57.57
CA ILE A 409 -13.92 6.98 58.17
C ILE A 409 -14.24 8.04 57.09
N PRO A 410 -13.39 8.25 56.05
CA PRO A 410 -13.68 9.20 54.98
C PRO A 410 -14.98 8.89 54.22
N TYR A 411 -15.29 7.60 53.99
CA TYR A 411 -16.50 7.20 53.25
C TYR A 411 -17.78 7.53 54.01
N CYS A 412 -17.81 7.27 55.32
CA CYS A 412 -18.96 7.56 56.17
C CYS A 412 -19.21 9.07 56.34
N ILE A 413 -18.13 9.85 56.48
CA ILE A 413 -18.20 11.32 56.54
C ILE A 413 -18.75 11.88 55.21
N ALA A 414 -18.24 11.41 54.07
CA ALA A 414 -18.66 11.87 52.75
C ALA A 414 -20.14 11.54 52.40
N ILE A 415 -20.67 10.42 52.91
CA ILE A 415 -22.11 10.08 52.78
C ILE A 415 -22.97 10.93 53.75
N GLY A 416 -22.39 11.35 54.87
CA GLY A 416 -23.10 11.97 55.99
C GLY A 416 -23.88 10.96 56.84
N ASP A 417 -23.43 9.70 56.91
CA ASP A 417 -24.06 8.65 57.74
C ASP A 417 -23.36 8.54 59.10
N VAL A 418 -23.61 9.56 59.94
CA VAL A 418 -23.03 9.71 61.29
C VAL A 418 -23.37 8.51 62.18
N LYS A 419 -24.56 7.92 62.03
CA LYS A 419 -25.00 6.81 62.87
C LYS A 419 -24.15 5.57 62.67
N LYS A 420 -23.82 5.22 61.42
CA LYS A 420 -22.93 4.10 61.11
C LYS A 420 -21.52 4.35 61.64
N LEU A 421 -20.98 5.55 61.49
CA LEU A 421 -19.64 5.89 61.97
C LEU A 421 -19.52 5.82 63.51
N VAL A 422 -20.52 6.34 64.23
CA VAL A 422 -20.59 6.23 65.70
C VAL A 422 -20.71 4.77 66.13
N SER A 423 -21.50 3.95 65.42
CA SER A 423 -21.61 2.52 65.71
C SER A 423 -20.28 1.77 65.49
N PHE A 424 -19.53 2.13 64.45
CA PHE A 424 -18.21 1.55 64.14
C PHE A 424 -17.17 1.85 65.23
N PHE A 425 -17.07 3.09 65.70
CA PHE A 425 -16.17 3.44 66.80
C PHE A 425 -16.62 2.80 68.13
N THR A 426 -17.93 2.71 68.38
CA THR A 426 -18.47 2.11 69.60
C THR A 426 -18.21 0.60 69.66
N SER A 427 -18.38 -0.13 68.54
CA SER A 427 -18.10 -1.57 68.48
C SER A 427 -16.63 -1.91 68.73
N ARG A 428 -15.72 -0.95 68.55
CA ARG A 428 -14.28 -1.07 68.81
C ARG A 428 -13.83 -0.55 70.18
N GLY A 429 -14.77 -0.09 71.01
CA GLY A 429 -14.46 0.53 72.30
C GLY A 429 -13.81 1.92 72.20
N GLN A 430 -13.76 2.52 71.00
CA GLN A 430 -13.23 3.87 70.75
C GLN A 430 -14.29 4.94 71.07
N LEU A 431 -14.79 4.93 72.32
CA LEU A 431 -15.90 5.78 72.77
C LEU A 431 -15.61 7.28 72.68
N LYS A 432 -14.33 7.68 72.79
CA LYS A 432 -13.91 9.10 72.66
C LYS A 432 -14.10 9.62 71.23
N GLU A 433 -13.72 8.82 70.22
CA GLU A 433 -13.90 9.16 68.81
C GLU A 433 -15.39 9.14 68.43
N ALA A 434 -16.15 8.15 68.96
CA ALA A 434 -17.59 8.09 68.78
C ALA A 434 -18.31 9.36 69.32
N LEU A 435 -17.90 9.83 70.51
CA LEU A 435 -18.41 11.06 71.12
C LEU A 435 -18.04 12.29 70.27
N LEU A 436 -16.80 12.37 69.78
CA LEU A 436 -16.33 13.47 68.94
C LEU A 436 -17.15 13.58 67.65
N VAL A 437 -17.35 12.48 66.93
CA VAL A 437 -18.14 12.44 65.70
C VAL A 437 -19.61 12.80 65.94
N ALA A 438 -20.20 12.31 67.04
CA ALA A 438 -21.57 12.64 67.42
C ALA A 438 -21.72 14.15 67.76
N GLN A 439 -20.77 14.71 68.50
CA GLN A 439 -20.74 16.14 68.83
C GLN A 439 -20.54 17.01 67.57
N ALA A 440 -19.60 16.65 66.70
CA ALA A 440 -19.36 17.36 65.44
C ALA A 440 -20.59 17.34 64.52
N ALA A 441 -21.38 16.26 64.54
CA ALA A 441 -22.66 16.21 63.83
C ALA A 441 -23.73 17.13 64.44
N CYS A 442 -23.82 17.22 65.77
CA CYS A 442 -24.72 18.14 66.48
C CYS A 442 -24.40 19.62 66.17
N GLU A 443 -23.11 19.94 65.98
CA GLU A 443 -22.63 21.27 65.61
C GLU A 443 -22.83 21.60 64.12
N GLY A 444 -23.31 20.65 63.31
CA GLY A 444 -23.59 20.84 61.89
C GLY A 444 -22.37 20.71 60.98
N ASN A 445 -21.23 20.24 61.49
CA ASN A 445 -19.98 20.06 60.72
C ASN A 445 -20.07 18.89 59.72
N ILE A 446 -20.98 17.93 59.94
CA ILE A 446 -21.27 16.81 59.02
C ILE A 446 -22.66 17.02 58.41
N GLN A 447 -22.74 17.74 57.30
CA GLN A 447 -24.00 17.93 56.57
C GLN A 447 -24.25 16.80 55.58
N LYS A 448 -25.50 16.32 55.50
CA LYS A 448 -25.97 15.62 54.28
C LYS A 448 -25.93 16.64 53.15
N SER A 449 -24.98 16.51 52.22
CA SER A 449 -24.77 17.42 51.09
C SER A 449 -26.10 17.99 50.55
N PRO A 450 -26.25 19.33 50.50
CA PRO A 450 -27.47 19.96 50.05
C PRO A 450 -27.78 19.55 48.61
N LEU A 451 -29.05 19.26 48.36
CA LEU A 451 -29.60 19.14 47.01
C LEU A 451 -29.21 20.40 46.24
N PHE A 452 -28.36 20.28 45.22
CA PHE A 452 -28.37 21.27 44.15
C PHE A 452 -29.73 21.16 43.47
N THR A 453 -30.70 21.94 43.95
CA THR A 453 -31.76 22.44 43.09
C THR A 453 -31.08 23.38 42.11
N THR A 454 -30.80 22.90 40.91
CA THR A 454 -30.42 23.75 39.79
C THR A 454 -31.61 24.65 39.45
N SER A 455 -31.61 25.85 40.04
CA SER A 455 -32.32 27.00 39.46
C SER A 455 -31.64 27.36 38.14
N GLY A 456 -32.47 27.64 37.13
CA GLY A 456 -32.12 27.74 35.72
C GLY A 456 -30.81 28.44 35.36
N SER A 457 -30.11 27.85 34.40
CA SER A 457 -29.71 28.61 33.22
C SER A 457 -30.23 27.89 31.98
N SER A 458 -31.10 28.59 31.26
CA SER A 458 -31.26 28.43 29.83
C SER A 458 -29.88 28.47 29.16
N ASN A 459 -29.55 27.48 28.35
CA ASN A 459 -28.75 27.69 27.14
C ASN A 459 -28.85 26.49 26.18
N SER A 460 -29.47 26.78 25.03
CA SER A 460 -29.26 26.15 23.71
C SER A 460 -29.11 24.62 23.64
N GLY A 461 -30.22 23.89 23.75
CA GLY A 461 -30.28 22.46 23.43
C GLY A 461 -30.23 22.12 21.94
N GLY A 462 -29.49 22.89 21.13
CA GLY A 462 -29.54 22.84 19.66
C GLY A 462 -28.30 22.35 18.92
N ASN A 463 -27.07 22.49 19.46
CA ASN A 463 -25.85 22.38 18.62
C ASN A 463 -24.83 21.29 19.00
N ASN A 464 -24.96 20.60 20.14
CA ASN A 464 -23.90 19.69 20.61
C ASN A 464 -23.61 18.52 19.66
N THR A 465 -24.62 18.02 18.93
CA THR A 465 -24.44 16.87 18.02
C THR A 465 -23.57 17.23 16.83
N ASP A 466 -23.71 18.45 16.31
CA ASP A 466 -22.92 18.94 15.17
C ASP A 466 -21.47 19.19 15.58
N ASP A 467 -21.25 19.75 16.78
CA ASP A 467 -19.91 19.93 17.36
C ASP A 467 -19.18 18.57 17.56
N TYR A 468 -19.88 17.52 18.00
CA TYR A 468 -19.29 16.19 18.14
C TYR A 468 -19.03 15.51 16.79
N ASN A 469 -19.88 15.74 15.77
CA ASN A 469 -19.63 15.27 14.42
C ASN A 469 -18.39 15.93 13.81
N GLU A 470 -18.18 17.23 14.05
CA GLU A 470 -16.98 17.94 13.63
C GLU A 470 -15.72 17.37 14.29
N LEU A 471 -15.75 17.13 15.61
CA LEU A 471 -14.66 16.47 16.33
C LEU A 471 -14.37 15.07 15.79
N LEU A 472 -15.42 14.30 15.50
CA LEU A 472 -15.29 12.96 14.94
C LEU A 472 -14.63 12.98 13.55
N HIS A 473 -15.03 13.92 12.68
CA HIS A 473 -14.40 14.14 11.38
C HIS A 473 -12.92 14.54 11.54
N LYS A 474 -12.61 15.43 12.48
CA LYS A 474 -11.23 15.86 12.76
C LYS A 474 -10.34 14.69 13.18
N VAL A 475 -10.77 13.89 14.17
CA VAL A 475 -10.00 12.73 14.65
C VAL A 475 -9.84 11.67 13.55
N SER A 476 -10.87 11.45 12.74
CA SER A 476 -10.81 10.50 11.61
C SER A 476 -9.79 10.95 10.56
N LYS A 477 -9.72 12.26 10.28
CA LYS A 477 -8.74 12.87 9.37
C LYS A 477 -7.32 12.75 9.92
N GLU A 478 -7.11 13.07 11.20
CA GLU A 478 -5.79 12.94 11.87
C GLU A 478 -5.31 11.49 11.89
N LEU A 479 -6.20 10.54 12.18
CA LEU A 479 -5.88 9.11 12.15
C LEU A 479 -5.53 8.63 10.72
N ALA A 480 -6.27 9.11 9.71
CA ALA A 480 -5.97 8.79 8.32
C ALA A 480 -4.60 9.31 7.90
N GLU A 481 -4.27 10.56 8.23
CA GLU A 481 -2.98 11.16 7.91
C GLU A 481 -1.83 10.46 8.67
N TRP A 482 -2.04 10.02 9.90
CA TRP A 482 -1.06 9.22 10.64
C TRP A 482 -0.73 7.90 9.92
N TYR A 483 -1.75 7.12 9.51
CA TYR A 483 -1.53 5.91 8.72
C TYR A 483 -0.87 6.21 7.37
N PHE A 484 -1.21 7.35 6.76
CA PHE A 484 -0.67 7.76 5.48
C PHE A 484 0.83 8.08 5.58
N GLN A 485 1.23 8.83 6.61
CA GLN A 485 2.63 9.14 6.91
C GLN A 485 3.45 7.89 7.28
N ASP A 486 2.83 6.86 7.84
CA ASP A 486 3.47 5.55 8.07
C ASP A 486 3.65 4.74 6.77
N GLY A 487 3.20 5.23 5.61
CA GLY A 487 3.27 4.53 4.32
C GLY A 487 2.17 3.48 4.15
N ARG A 488 1.03 3.62 4.85
CA ARG A 488 -0.12 2.69 4.79
C ARG A 488 -1.35 3.35 4.18
N ALA A 489 -1.25 3.72 2.91
CA ALA A 489 -2.29 4.44 2.17
C ALA A 489 -3.66 3.75 2.18
N VAL A 490 -3.69 2.42 2.08
CA VAL A 490 -4.95 1.65 2.07
C VAL A 490 -5.66 1.68 3.43
N LEU A 491 -4.91 1.69 4.55
CA LEU A 491 -5.50 1.87 5.89
C LEU A 491 -5.95 3.31 6.12
N ALA A 492 -5.19 4.29 5.64
CA ALA A 492 -5.63 5.69 5.63
C ALA A 492 -6.96 5.86 4.88
N ALA A 493 -7.13 5.19 3.74
CA ALA A 493 -8.38 5.16 2.99
C ALA A 493 -9.54 4.52 3.79
N CYS A 494 -9.27 3.50 4.60
CA CYS A 494 -10.28 2.89 5.48
C CYS A 494 -10.76 3.85 6.59
N CYS A 495 -9.88 4.69 7.13
CA CYS A 495 -10.21 5.65 8.20
C CYS A 495 -11.14 6.77 7.72
N HIS A 496 -10.94 7.25 6.49
CA HIS A 496 -11.68 8.39 5.96
C HIS A 496 -12.25 8.10 4.58
N LEU A 497 -13.34 7.33 4.54
CA LEU A 497 -13.94 6.83 3.30
C LEU A 497 -14.42 7.91 2.32
N ALA A 498 -14.83 9.08 2.81
CA ALA A 498 -15.16 10.22 1.95
C ALA A 498 -13.95 10.72 1.12
N LEU A 499 -12.73 10.58 1.66
CA LEU A 499 -11.47 10.88 0.97
C LEU A 499 -10.66 9.62 0.66
N ALA A 500 -11.28 8.42 0.67
CA ALA A 500 -10.57 7.16 0.44
C ALA A 500 -9.81 7.18 -0.88
N MET A 501 -10.46 7.69 -1.94
CA MET A 501 -9.87 7.81 -3.26
C MET A 501 -8.62 8.67 -3.26
N ALA A 502 -8.63 9.81 -2.56
CA ALA A 502 -7.48 10.69 -2.49
C ALA A 502 -6.29 10.02 -1.79
N ASN A 503 -6.53 9.30 -0.70
CA ASN A 503 -5.48 8.55 0.02
C ASN A 503 -4.91 7.43 -0.86
N LEU A 504 -5.73 6.69 -1.60
CA LEU A 504 -5.24 5.64 -2.51
C LEU A 504 -4.41 6.22 -3.65
N ILE A 505 -4.83 7.34 -4.25
CA ILE A 505 -4.11 7.98 -5.35
C ILE A 505 -2.80 8.62 -4.86
N ARG A 506 -2.79 9.26 -3.69
CA ARG A 506 -1.56 9.76 -3.05
C ARG A 506 -0.61 8.62 -2.67
N GLY A 507 -1.13 7.41 -2.43
CA GLY A 507 -0.34 6.21 -2.15
C GLY A 507 0.18 5.44 -3.36
N ASN A 508 -0.11 5.91 -4.59
CA ASN A 508 0.12 5.19 -5.85
C ASN A 508 -0.55 3.80 -5.94
N GLU A 509 -1.67 3.59 -5.23
CA GLU A 509 -2.49 2.36 -5.31
C GLU A 509 -3.59 2.53 -6.36
N LEU A 510 -3.20 2.90 -7.60
CA LEU A 510 -4.10 3.38 -8.66
C LEU A 510 -5.14 2.32 -9.07
N GLU A 511 -4.72 1.07 -9.23
CA GLU A 511 -5.61 -0.02 -9.66
C GLU A 511 -6.66 -0.35 -8.59
N LEU A 512 -6.29 -0.26 -7.30
CA LEU A 512 -7.24 -0.39 -6.20
C LEU A 512 -8.18 0.82 -6.13
N ALA A 513 -7.66 2.03 -6.34
CA ALA A 513 -8.46 3.24 -6.41
C ALA A 513 -9.54 3.12 -7.50
N ILE A 514 -9.17 2.75 -8.73
CA ILE A 514 -10.12 2.58 -9.85
C ILE A 514 -11.13 1.48 -9.55
N SER A 515 -10.68 0.36 -8.98
CA SER A 515 -11.55 -0.76 -8.60
C SER A 515 -12.64 -0.32 -7.61
N VAL A 516 -12.25 0.40 -6.54
CA VAL A 516 -13.16 0.90 -5.52
C VAL A 516 -14.04 2.03 -6.05
N GLY A 517 -13.45 2.98 -6.78
CA GLY A 517 -14.14 4.12 -7.38
C GLY A 517 -15.23 3.71 -8.36
N THR A 518 -14.97 2.69 -9.19
CA THR A 518 -15.95 2.10 -10.11
C THR A 518 -17.15 1.52 -9.36
N VAL A 519 -16.95 0.94 -8.17
CA VAL A 519 -18.04 0.39 -7.34
C VAL A 519 -18.76 1.50 -6.57
N LEU A 520 -18.04 2.52 -6.09
CA LEU A 520 -18.63 3.67 -5.40
C LEU A 520 -19.54 4.49 -6.32
N GLY A 521 -19.19 4.63 -7.60
CA GLY A 521 -20.01 5.29 -8.63
C GLY A 521 -19.82 6.81 -8.62
N GLU A 522 -20.91 7.57 -8.80
CA GLU A 522 -20.88 9.03 -9.01
C GLU A 522 -20.13 9.81 -7.93
N SER A 523 -20.24 9.39 -6.66
CA SER A 523 -19.55 10.05 -5.54
C SER A 523 -18.01 10.03 -5.65
N ALA A 524 -17.46 9.11 -6.45
CA ALA A 524 -16.03 8.93 -6.65
C ALA A 524 -15.60 9.17 -8.11
N ALA A 525 -16.50 9.60 -8.99
CA ALA A 525 -16.27 9.64 -10.44
C ALA A 525 -15.05 10.50 -10.81
N GLN A 526 -14.99 11.75 -10.32
CA GLN A 526 -13.90 12.67 -10.66
C GLN A 526 -12.52 12.15 -10.22
N ALA A 527 -12.43 11.58 -9.01
CA ALA A 527 -11.20 10.95 -8.52
C ALA A 527 -10.85 9.66 -9.29
N THR A 528 -11.86 8.90 -9.72
CA THR A 528 -11.67 7.70 -10.55
C THR A 528 -11.14 8.07 -11.93
N HIS A 529 -11.64 9.14 -12.55
CA HIS A 529 -11.13 9.64 -13.83
C HIS A 529 -9.66 10.07 -13.70
N TYR A 530 -9.32 10.80 -12.64
CA TYR A 530 -7.93 11.18 -12.40
C TYR A 530 -7.01 9.96 -12.17
N ALA A 531 -7.48 8.95 -11.43
CA ALA A 531 -6.72 7.71 -11.26
C ALA A 531 -6.54 6.94 -12.58
N LEU A 532 -7.57 6.93 -13.46
CA LEU A 532 -7.48 6.34 -14.80
C LEU A 532 -6.45 7.08 -15.67
N GLU A 533 -6.38 8.40 -15.60
CA GLU A 533 -5.36 9.18 -16.33
C GLU A 533 -3.94 8.83 -15.88
N LEU A 534 -3.71 8.73 -14.56
CA LEU A 534 -2.40 8.32 -14.03
C LEU A 534 -2.05 6.88 -14.41
N LEU A 535 -3.03 5.96 -14.36
CA LEU A 535 -2.81 4.58 -14.77
C LEU A 535 -2.55 4.48 -16.29
N ALA A 536 -3.22 5.27 -17.10
CA ALA A 536 -2.95 5.35 -18.53
C ALA A 536 -1.53 5.85 -18.81
N ARG A 537 -1.01 6.81 -18.04
CA ARG A 537 0.40 7.25 -18.11
C ARG A 537 1.37 6.12 -17.78
N LYS A 538 1.08 5.31 -16.75
CA LYS A 538 1.85 4.08 -16.46
C LYS A 538 1.88 3.10 -17.65
N CYS A 539 0.81 3.08 -18.44
CA CYS A 539 0.67 2.26 -19.66
C CYS A 539 1.26 2.90 -20.93
N MET A 540 1.80 4.13 -20.87
CA MET A 540 2.53 4.76 -21.99
C MET A 540 3.96 4.19 -22.11
N THR A 541 4.06 2.86 -22.12
CA THR A 541 5.29 2.12 -22.36
C THR A 541 5.12 1.31 -23.65
N VAL A 542 6.23 0.96 -24.29
CA VAL A 542 6.31 0.43 -25.67
C VAL A 542 5.26 -0.64 -26.00
N THR A 543 4.85 -1.48 -25.03
CA THR A 543 3.98 -2.63 -25.26
C THR A 543 2.52 -2.47 -24.80
N THR A 544 2.14 -1.34 -24.16
CA THR A 544 0.83 -1.22 -23.47
C THR A 544 -0.05 -0.03 -23.90
N TRP A 545 0.30 0.65 -24.98
CA TRP A 545 -0.46 1.80 -25.51
C TRP A 545 -1.94 1.51 -25.81
N ASN A 546 -2.24 0.33 -26.36
CA ASN A 546 -3.62 -0.07 -26.62
C ASN A 546 -4.46 -0.14 -25.34
N LEU A 547 -3.85 -0.58 -24.24
CA LEU A 547 -4.49 -0.65 -22.93
C LEU A 547 -4.67 0.74 -22.31
N ALA A 548 -3.71 1.64 -22.53
CA ALA A 548 -3.85 3.05 -22.13
C ALA A 548 -5.07 3.70 -22.79
N ALA A 549 -5.28 3.47 -24.09
CA ALA A 549 -6.47 3.95 -24.80
C ALA A 549 -7.76 3.37 -24.19
N ASP A 550 -7.77 2.07 -23.89
CA ASP A 550 -8.93 1.41 -23.29
C ASP A 550 -9.30 1.99 -21.91
N LEU A 551 -8.31 2.29 -21.08
CA LEU A 551 -8.51 2.96 -19.79
C LEU A 551 -9.09 4.36 -19.96
N LEU A 552 -8.57 5.16 -20.90
CA LEU A 552 -9.07 6.51 -21.15
C LEU A 552 -10.47 6.50 -21.76
N MET A 553 -10.82 5.48 -22.54
CA MET A 553 -12.19 5.29 -23.04
C MET A 553 -13.22 5.04 -21.93
N MET A 554 -12.80 4.65 -20.73
CA MET A 554 -13.69 4.54 -19.56
C MET A 554 -14.07 5.91 -18.97
N ILE A 555 -13.36 6.99 -19.31
CA ILE A 555 -13.61 8.34 -18.81
C ILE A 555 -14.67 9.03 -19.70
N PRO A 556 -15.73 9.63 -19.11
CA PRO A 556 -16.63 10.54 -19.83
C PRO A 556 -15.88 11.81 -20.29
N ASP A 557 -16.11 12.25 -21.53
CA ASP A 557 -15.42 13.41 -22.14
C ASP A 557 -13.88 13.26 -22.20
N ASN A 558 -13.43 12.16 -22.79
CA ASN A 558 -12.02 11.76 -22.86
C ASN A 558 -11.22 12.34 -24.03
N LYS A 559 -11.82 13.20 -24.87
CA LYS A 559 -11.22 13.66 -26.13
C LYS A 559 -9.82 14.23 -25.93
N LEU A 560 -9.63 15.08 -24.92
CA LEU A 560 -8.34 15.71 -24.63
C LEU A 560 -7.29 14.69 -24.16
N GLN A 561 -7.70 13.70 -23.37
CA GLN A 561 -6.79 12.67 -22.87
C GLN A 561 -6.38 11.69 -23.99
N LEU A 562 -7.30 11.35 -24.89
CA LEU A 562 -7.00 10.55 -26.07
C LEU A 562 -6.07 11.29 -27.04
N VAL A 563 -6.25 12.60 -27.22
CA VAL A 563 -5.29 13.42 -28.00
C VAL A 563 -3.89 13.34 -27.40
N LYS A 564 -3.77 13.55 -26.09
CA LYS A 564 -2.48 13.45 -25.38
C LYS A 564 -1.82 12.08 -25.56
N LEU A 565 -2.62 11.02 -25.51
CA LEU A 565 -2.15 9.65 -25.75
C LEU A 565 -1.60 9.49 -27.18
N CYS A 566 -2.38 9.87 -28.18
CA CYS A 566 -2.00 9.71 -29.59
C CYS A 566 -0.80 10.60 -29.95
N ALA A 567 -0.75 11.84 -29.45
CA ALA A 567 0.34 12.77 -29.71
C ALA A 567 1.72 12.25 -29.25
N PHE A 568 1.75 11.51 -28.14
CA PHE A 568 2.99 11.01 -27.55
C PHE A 568 3.38 9.60 -28.04
N TYR A 569 2.53 8.95 -28.85
CA TYR A 569 2.79 7.60 -29.36
C TYR A 569 3.96 7.58 -30.36
N PRO A 570 5.03 6.78 -30.12
CA PRO A 570 6.24 6.80 -30.95
C PRO A 570 6.16 5.93 -32.23
N GLY A 571 4.96 5.60 -32.71
CA GLY A 571 4.75 4.71 -33.85
C GLY A 571 4.97 5.36 -35.22
N CYS A 572 4.94 4.54 -36.27
CA CYS A 572 4.91 5.04 -37.65
C CYS A 572 3.52 5.64 -37.98
N ILE A 573 3.41 6.39 -39.09
CA ILE A 573 2.16 7.09 -39.46
C ILE A 573 0.99 6.11 -39.59
N ALA A 574 1.22 4.90 -40.11
CA ALA A 574 0.18 3.87 -40.20
C ALA A 574 -0.32 3.43 -38.81
N GLU A 575 0.59 3.10 -37.89
CA GLU A 575 0.24 2.72 -36.52
C GLU A 575 -0.43 3.87 -35.74
N ILE A 576 -0.01 5.13 -35.99
CA ILE A 576 -0.66 6.32 -35.44
C ILE A 576 -2.09 6.45 -35.96
N ASN A 577 -2.30 6.27 -37.27
CA ASN A 577 -3.64 6.33 -37.86
C ASN A 577 -4.54 5.20 -37.35
N ASP A 578 -4.02 3.99 -37.16
CA ASP A 578 -4.76 2.88 -36.54
C ASP A 578 -5.20 3.24 -35.11
N LEU A 579 -4.32 3.90 -34.35
CA LEU A 579 -4.64 4.38 -33.00
C LEU A 579 -5.65 5.55 -33.03
N HIS A 580 -5.54 6.46 -33.99
CA HIS A 580 -6.50 7.54 -34.22
C HIS A 580 -7.89 6.99 -34.53
N GLU A 581 -7.98 5.99 -35.42
CA GLU A 581 -9.23 5.31 -35.77
C GLU A 581 -9.86 4.70 -34.52
N LYS A 582 -9.07 3.96 -33.71
CA LYS A 582 -9.54 3.41 -32.44
C LYS A 582 -10.05 4.48 -31.47
N CYS A 583 -9.41 5.65 -31.46
CA CYS A 583 -9.77 6.77 -30.59
C CYS A 583 -10.84 7.70 -31.18
N ASN A 584 -11.38 7.39 -32.38
CA ASN A 584 -12.27 8.26 -33.15
C ASN A 584 -11.70 9.67 -33.40
N LEU A 585 -10.42 9.76 -33.74
CA LEU A 585 -9.71 10.98 -34.13
C LEU A 585 -9.47 11.02 -35.64
N PRO A 586 -9.36 12.22 -36.27
CA PRO A 586 -9.02 12.34 -37.68
C PRO A 586 -7.64 11.76 -37.98
N ASP A 587 -7.38 11.38 -39.23
CA ASP A 587 -6.05 10.97 -39.65
C ASP A 587 -5.02 12.12 -39.51
N VAL A 588 -3.74 11.74 -39.53
CA VAL A 588 -2.63 12.68 -39.30
C VAL A 588 -2.57 13.80 -40.34
N GLU A 589 -2.97 13.55 -41.59
CA GLU A 589 -2.92 14.54 -42.68
C GLU A 589 -4.08 15.55 -42.57
N GLU A 590 -5.27 15.07 -42.24
CA GLU A 590 -6.44 15.89 -41.97
C GLU A 590 -6.23 16.72 -40.69
N CYS A 591 -5.59 16.17 -39.66
CA CYS A 591 -5.19 16.93 -38.47
C CYS A 591 -4.29 18.12 -38.84
N MET A 592 -3.35 17.95 -39.77
CA MET A 592 -2.50 19.03 -40.25
C MET A 592 -3.32 20.16 -40.91
N ARG A 593 -4.24 19.80 -41.81
CA ARG A 593 -5.11 20.76 -42.52
C ARG A 593 -6.04 21.50 -41.56
N LEU A 594 -6.61 20.79 -40.57
CA LEU A 594 -7.46 21.37 -39.54
C LEU A 594 -6.66 22.33 -38.65
N ALA A 595 -5.43 21.97 -38.26
CA ALA A 595 -4.58 22.83 -37.44
C ALA A 595 -4.29 24.17 -38.12
N GLU A 596 -3.97 24.17 -39.42
CA GLU A 596 -3.69 25.38 -40.20
C GLU A 596 -4.94 26.26 -40.38
N THR A 597 -6.10 25.63 -40.61
CA THR A 597 -7.38 26.35 -40.76
C THR A 597 -7.78 27.03 -39.45
N ILE A 598 -7.73 26.28 -38.34
CA ILE A 598 -8.12 26.77 -37.01
C ILE A 598 -7.12 27.84 -36.52
N GLN A 599 -5.84 27.72 -36.87
CA GLN A 599 -4.85 28.75 -36.58
C GLN A 599 -5.21 30.08 -37.26
N ALA A 600 -5.70 30.04 -38.51
CA ALA A 600 -6.16 31.24 -39.21
C ALA A 600 -7.42 31.85 -38.55
N ASP A 601 -8.26 31.02 -37.94
CA ASP A 601 -9.46 31.43 -37.20
C ASP A 601 -9.16 31.98 -35.78
N GLY A 602 -7.93 31.80 -35.29
CA GLY A 602 -7.44 32.39 -34.03
C GLY A 602 -7.66 31.56 -32.76
N ASP A 603 -8.14 30.31 -32.86
CA ASP A 603 -8.24 29.41 -31.70
C ASP A 603 -6.91 28.68 -31.45
N ILE A 604 -6.12 29.25 -30.56
CA ILE A 604 -4.77 28.76 -30.23
C ILE A 604 -4.82 27.37 -29.60
N PHE A 605 -5.81 27.08 -28.76
CA PHE A 605 -5.86 25.83 -27.99
C PHE A 605 -6.18 24.64 -28.89
N GLU A 606 -7.25 24.75 -29.70
CA GLU A 606 -7.58 23.69 -30.67
C GLU A 606 -6.52 23.60 -31.79
N SER A 607 -5.90 24.72 -32.20
CA SER A 607 -4.77 24.67 -33.15
C SER A 607 -3.61 23.83 -32.63
N ILE A 608 -3.17 24.05 -31.38
CA ILE A 608 -2.11 23.24 -30.74
C ILE A 608 -2.50 21.77 -30.72
N LYS A 609 -3.74 21.46 -30.30
CA LYS A 609 -4.25 20.10 -30.20
C LYS A 609 -4.16 19.34 -31.53
N TYR A 610 -4.56 19.96 -32.64
CA TYR A 610 -4.45 19.31 -33.96
C TYR A 610 -3.01 19.26 -34.48
N TYR A 611 -2.18 20.28 -34.22
CA TYR A 611 -0.76 20.22 -34.56
C TYR A 611 -0.06 19.05 -33.86
N LEU A 612 -0.37 18.77 -32.60
CA LEU A 612 0.19 17.64 -31.86
C LEU A 612 -0.13 16.27 -32.49
N LEU A 613 -1.27 16.16 -33.17
CA LEU A 613 -1.71 14.95 -33.88
C LEU A 613 -1.22 14.89 -35.33
N SER A 614 -0.57 15.94 -35.81
CA SER A 614 -0.12 16.07 -37.20
C SER A 614 1.26 15.43 -37.45
N THR A 615 1.72 15.50 -38.71
CA THR A 615 3.06 15.06 -39.11
C THR A 615 4.18 15.89 -38.48
N GLU A 616 3.90 17.15 -38.11
CA GLU A 616 4.88 18.13 -37.62
C GLU A 616 4.44 18.77 -36.29
N PRO A 617 4.42 17.99 -35.18
CA PRO A 617 3.99 18.49 -33.86
C PRO A 617 4.84 19.64 -33.33
N GLU A 618 6.08 19.81 -33.81
CA GLU A 618 6.97 20.92 -33.44
C GLU A 618 6.42 22.31 -33.81
N LYS A 619 5.50 22.41 -34.79
CA LYS A 619 4.86 23.69 -35.17
C LYS A 619 4.00 24.28 -34.05
N ALA A 620 3.53 23.45 -33.11
CA ALA A 620 2.79 23.91 -31.94
C ALA A 620 3.66 24.71 -30.95
N LEU A 621 4.97 24.45 -30.89
CA LEU A 621 5.89 25.08 -29.91
C LEU A 621 5.88 26.62 -29.98
N PRO A 622 6.20 27.26 -31.13
CA PRO A 622 6.24 28.72 -31.20
C PRO A 622 4.89 29.36 -30.87
N ILE A 623 3.79 28.75 -31.32
CA ILE A 623 2.43 29.26 -31.12
C ILE A 623 2.07 29.24 -29.62
N GLY A 624 2.22 28.08 -28.98
CA GLY A 624 1.84 27.93 -27.58
C GLY A 624 2.78 28.63 -26.62
N ILE A 625 4.10 28.60 -26.87
CA ILE A 625 5.07 29.31 -26.02
C ILE A 625 4.84 30.82 -26.08
N GLN A 626 4.60 31.38 -27.27
CA GLN A 626 4.34 32.81 -27.42
C GLN A 626 3.10 33.24 -26.64
N TYR A 627 2.00 32.48 -26.74
CA TYR A 627 0.78 32.73 -25.97
C TYR A 627 1.05 32.70 -24.46
N VAL A 628 1.78 31.69 -23.97
CA VAL A 628 2.13 31.59 -22.54
C VAL A 628 2.98 32.77 -22.08
N LYS A 629 3.95 33.21 -22.88
CA LYS A 629 4.77 34.40 -22.57
C LYS A 629 3.91 35.66 -22.45
N GLU A 630 2.96 35.85 -23.37
CA GLU A 630 2.04 36.99 -23.36
C GLU A 630 1.14 36.98 -22.10
N GLN A 631 0.63 35.81 -21.72
CA GLN A 631 -0.16 35.66 -20.48
C GLN A 631 0.67 35.97 -19.24
N LEU A 632 1.91 35.47 -19.15
CA LEU A 632 2.80 35.71 -18.00
C LEU A 632 3.21 37.19 -17.84
N CYS A 633 3.22 37.95 -18.93
CA CYS A 633 3.44 39.40 -18.89
C CYS A 633 2.22 40.19 -18.37
N GLY A 634 1.03 39.59 -18.35
CA GLY A 634 -0.19 40.20 -17.83
C GLY A 634 -0.20 40.29 -16.29
N SER A 635 -1.00 41.20 -15.74
CA SER A 635 -1.15 41.38 -14.28
C SER A 635 -2.05 40.35 -13.60
N ASP A 636 -3.03 39.80 -14.32
CA ASP A 636 -4.16 39.02 -13.76
C ASP A 636 -4.19 37.56 -14.23
N TRP A 637 -3.05 37.00 -14.61
CA TRP A 637 -2.99 35.59 -15.02
C TRP A 637 -3.13 34.65 -13.83
N THR A 638 -3.66 33.46 -14.09
CA THR A 638 -3.85 32.40 -13.08
C THR A 638 -3.25 31.10 -13.58
N LEU A 639 -2.91 30.20 -12.67
CA LEU A 639 -2.30 28.92 -13.04
C LEU A 639 -3.14 28.14 -14.06
N ASP A 640 -4.47 28.22 -13.93
CA ASP A 640 -5.42 27.51 -14.77
C ASP A 640 -5.55 28.12 -16.19
N SER A 641 -5.11 29.36 -16.41
CA SER A 641 -5.08 29.96 -17.77
C SER A 641 -3.86 29.52 -18.58
N VAL A 642 -2.77 29.10 -17.92
CA VAL A 642 -1.49 28.75 -18.56
C VAL A 642 -1.25 27.24 -18.60
N CYS A 643 -1.60 26.52 -17.53
CA CYS A 643 -1.35 25.08 -17.39
C CYS A 643 -1.85 24.22 -18.57
N PRO A 644 -3.07 24.41 -19.11
CA PRO A 644 -3.57 23.57 -20.19
C PRO A 644 -2.69 23.60 -21.45
N TYR A 645 -2.11 24.77 -21.77
CA TYR A 645 -1.25 24.95 -22.93
C TYR A 645 0.11 24.27 -22.74
N LEU A 646 0.74 24.48 -21.58
CA LEU A 646 2.03 23.83 -21.27
C LEU A 646 1.89 22.31 -21.13
N ASP A 647 0.77 21.84 -20.55
CA ASP A 647 0.47 20.41 -20.47
C ASP A 647 0.38 19.82 -21.88
N LEU A 648 -0.37 20.41 -22.81
CA LEU A 648 -0.43 19.96 -24.21
C LEU A 648 0.94 19.96 -24.89
N LEU A 649 1.70 21.05 -24.82
CA LEU A 649 3.04 21.14 -25.41
C LEU A 649 4.01 20.10 -24.85
N SER A 650 3.80 19.64 -23.61
CA SER A 650 4.63 18.59 -23.01
C SER A 650 4.42 17.19 -23.60
N TYR A 651 3.34 16.97 -24.36
CA TYR A 651 3.10 15.71 -25.09
C TYR A 651 3.75 15.69 -26.48
N ILE A 652 4.55 16.71 -26.85
CA ILE A 652 5.42 16.61 -28.02
C ILE A 652 6.44 15.50 -27.78
N ARG A 653 6.55 14.58 -28.73
CA ARG A 653 7.47 13.44 -28.66
C ARG A 653 8.90 13.87 -28.39
N THR A 654 9.56 13.17 -27.47
CA THR A 654 10.94 13.49 -27.05
C THR A 654 11.90 13.51 -28.24
N GLU A 655 11.78 12.58 -29.20
CA GLU A 655 12.61 12.55 -30.42
C GLU A 655 12.49 13.83 -31.27
N ARG A 656 11.29 14.43 -31.32
CA ARG A 656 11.00 15.67 -32.06
C ARG A 656 11.50 16.89 -31.28
N LEU A 657 11.30 16.88 -29.98
CA LEU A 657 11.75 17.95 -29.08
C LEU A 657 13.30 18.05 -29.05
N LEU A 658 14.00 16.92 -29.22
CA LEU A 658 15.47 16.87 -29.25
C LEU A 658 16.09 17.31 -30.59
N LEU A 659 15.29 17.62 -31.62
CA LEU A 659 15.79 18.16 -32.89
C LEU A 659 16.50 19.50 -32.68
N HIS A 660 17.62 19.71 -33.38
CA HIS A 660 18.43 20.94 -33.24
C HIS A 660 17.61 22.22 -33.50
N LYS A 661 16.67 22.17 -34.44
CA LYS A 661 15.78 23.30 -34.79
C LYS A 661 14.86 23.72 -33.65
N CYS A 662 14.57 22.82 -32.71
CA CYS A 662 13.68 23.04 -31.58
C CYS A 662 14.44 23.38 -30.29
N SER A 663 15.77 23.51 -30.32
CA SER A 663 16.58 23.65 -29.10
C SER A 663 16.18 24.86 -28.25
N GLU A 664 15.96 26.01 -28.88
CA GLU A 664 15.53 27.24 -28.20
C GLU A 664 14.16 27.07 -27.56
N PHE A 665 13.14 26.69 -28.35
CA PHE A 665 11.78 26.45 -27.86
C PHE A 665 11.70 25.36 -26.79
N ARG A 666 12.50 24.28 -26.92
CA ARG A 666 12.63 23.25 -25.88
C ARG A 666 13.13 23.84 -24.58
N ASN A 667 14.17 24.69 -24.64
CA ASN A 667 14.73 25.30 -23.44
C ASN A 667 13.72 26.22 -22.75
N GLU A 668 12.97 27.00 -23.53
CA GLU A 668 11.89 27.84 -23.03
C GLU A 668 10.76 27.02 -22.41
N LEU A 669 10.32 25.94 -23.08
CA LEU A 669 9.31 25.02 -22.57
C LEU A 669 9.73 24.39 -21.23
N LEU A 670 10.98 23.92 -21.12
CA LEU A 670 11.51 23.32 -19.89
C LEU A 670 11.50 24.31 -18.72
N ILE A 671 11.86 25.58 -18.98
CA ILE A 671 11.87 26.64 -17.96
C ILE A 671 10.45 27.01 -17.54
N LEU A 672 9.54 27.20 -18.51
CA LEU A 672 8.14 27.51 -18.24
C LEU A 672 7.45 26.37 -17.46
N CYS A 673 7.65 25.10 -17.86
CA CYS A 673 7.16 23.95 -17.12
C CYS A 673 7.80 23.80 -15.73
N GLY A 674 9.07 24.16 -15.56
CA GLY A 674 9.73 24.19 -14.26
C GLY A 674 9.08 25.20 -13.30
N TYR A 675 8.85 26.43 -13.76
CA TYR A 675 8.23 27.48 -12.97
C TYR A 675 6.76 27.18 -12.64
N ILE A 676 5.97 26.84 -13.65
CA ILE A 676 4.56 26.48 -13.47
C ILE A 676 4.41 25.21 -12.63
N GLY A 677 5.32 24.25 -12.79
CA GLY A 677 5.41 23.06 -11.94
C GLY A 677 5.69 23.40 -10.48
N ALA A 678 6.55 24.40 -10.19
CA ALA A 678 6.76 24.90 -8.82
C ALA A 678 5.48 25.46 -8.21
N LEU A 679 4.71 26.26 -8.95
CA LEU A 679 3.43 26.79 -8.48
C LEU A 679 2.38 25.69 -8.27
N LEU A 680 2.33 24.69 -9.16
CA LEU A 680 1.49 23.50 -8.99
C LEU A 680 1.91 22.67 -7.76
N ALA A 681 3.21 22.55 -7.48
CA ALA A 681 3.72 21.90 -6.30
C ALA A 681 3.31 22.63 -5.02
N ILE A 682 3.29 23.97 -5.02
CA ILE A 682 2.76 24.77 -3.91
C ILE A 682 1.26 24.54 -3.73
N ARG A 683 0.48 24.56 -4.82
CA ARG A 683 -0.96 24.26 -4.82
C ARG A 683 -1.27 22.91 -4.16
N ARG A 684 -0.44 21.90 -4.42
CA ARG A 684 -0.58 20.53 -3.91
C ARG A 684 0.13 20.27 -2.58
N GLN A 685 0.81 21.26 -2.01
CA GLN A 685 1.61 21.13 -0.78
C GLN A 685 2.74 20.07 -0.89
N TYR A 686 3.35 19.93 -2.06
CA TYR A 686 4.52 19.07 -2.29
C TYR A 686 5.81 19.76 -1.81
N ASN A 687 5.90 20.00 -0.51
CA ASN A 687 6.93 20.83 0.11
C ASN A 687 8.38 20.35 -0.17
N SER A 688 8.61 19.06 -0.43
CA SER A 688 9.96 18.53 -0.70
C SER A 688 10.50 18.95 -2.06
N ILE A 689 9.64 19.07 -3.08
CA ILE A 689 10.07 19.35 -4.46
C ILE A 689 9.95 20.83 -4.85
N VAL A 690 9.21 21.66 -4.10
CA VAL A 690 9.06 23.09 -4.39
C VAL A 690 10.44 23.78 -4.52
N PRO A 691 11.38 23.66 -3.56
CA PRO A 691 12.71 24.27 -3.70
C PRO A 691 13.47 23.71 -4.91
N ALA A 692 13.35 22.41 -5.16
CA ALA A 692 14.06 21.75 -6.25
C ALA A 692 13.56 22.19 -7.64
N LEU A 693 12.27 22.51 -7.79
CA LEU A 693 11.70 23.05 -9.04
C LEU A 693 12.13 24.50 -9.30
N TYR A 694 12.19 25.35 -8.27
CA TYR A 694 12.74 26.70 -8.38
C TYR A 694 14.24 26.66 -8.72
N GLU A 695 15.00 25.77 -8.10
CA GLU A 695 16.41 25.59 -8.39
C GLU A 695 16.63 25.06 -9.82
N TYR A 696 15.88 24.04 -10.23
CA TYR A 696 15.86 23.52 -11.60
C TYR A 696 15.65 24.63 -12.62
N THR A 697 14.61 25.45 -12.42
CA THR A 697 14.27 26.58 -13.30
C THR A 697 15.41 27.60 -13.35
N SER A 698 15.98 27.94 -12.19
CA SER A 698 17.09 28.89 -12.07
C SER A 698 18.37 28.38 -12.73
N GLN A 699 18.69 27.08 -12.60
CA GLN A 699 19.85 26.48 -13.25
C GLN A 699 19.70 26.45 -14.77
N LEU A 700 18.49 26.21 -15.29
CA LEU A 700 18.21 26.27 -16.72
C LEU A 700 18.36 27.69 -17.27
N LEU A 701 17.81 28.69 -16.59
CA LEU A 701 17.96 30.11 -16.94
C LEU A 701 19.43 30.57 -16.96
N LYS A 702 20.27 30.06 -16.05
CA LYS A 702 21.71 30.40 -16.00
C LYS A 702 22.52 29.77 -17.13
N ARG A 703 22.15 28.55 -17.55
CA ARG A 703 22.95 27.74 -18.49
C ARG A 703 22.57 27.95 -19.95
N ARG A 704 21.43 28.59 -20.23
CA ARG A 704 20.82 28.63 -21.56
C ARG A 704 20.40 30.05 -21.91
N GLU A 705 20.70 30.47 -23.14
CA GLU A 705 20.20 31.72 -23.70
C GLU A 705 18.76 31.50 -24.16
N VAL A 706 17.80 32.18 -23.52
CA VAL A 706 16.35 32.03 -23.76
C VAL A 706 15.61 33.35 -23.57
N SER A 707 14.46 33.52 -24.22
CA SER A 707 13.65 34.74 -24.18
C SER A 707 12.35 34.55 -23.38
N VAL A 708 12.46 34.29 -22.07
CA VAL A 708 11.29 34.09 -21.19
C VAL A 708 11.05 35.27 -20.23
N PRO A 709 9.80 35.61 -19.88
CA PRO A 709 9.47 36.72 -18.98
C PRO A 709 9.69 36.34 -17.49
N LEU A 710 10.82 35.72 -17.17
CA LEU A 710 11.17 35.27 -15.83
C LEU A 710 12.60 35.71 -15.49
N LYS A 711 12.79 36.19 -14.26
CA LYS A 711 14.09 36.63 -13.75
C LYS A 711 14.54 35.77 -12.58
N ILE A 712 15.84 35.53 -12.45
CA ILE A 712 16.40 34.69 -11.37
C ILE A 712 16.15 35.35 -10.01
N GLU A 713 16.19 36.68 -9.93
CA GLU A 713 15.93 37.44 -8.71
C GLU A 713 14.47 37.23 -8.24
N GLN A 714 13.52 37.29 -9.17
CA GLN A 714 12.10 37.03 -8.87
C GLN A 714 11.89 35.61 -8.33
N LEU A 715 12.52 34.60 -8.94
CA LEU A 715 12.43 33.21 -8.49
C LEU A 715 12.97 33.03 -7.06
N SER A 716 14.07 33.71 -6.72
CA SER A 716 14.65 33.67 -5.38
C SER A 716 13.73 34.34 -4.35
N GLU A 717 13.19 35.52 -4.67
CA GLU A 717 12.28 36.26 -3.78
C GLU A 717 10.99 35.49 -3.51
N GLU A 718 10.39 34.87 -4.53
CA GLU A 718 9.20 34.04 -4.38
C GLU A 718 9.46 32.81 -3.50
N LEU A 719 10.60 32.12 -3.71
CA LEU A 719 10.98 30.95 -2.92
C LEU A 719 11.23 31.31 -1.45
N ASP A 720 11.91 32.42 -1.18
CA ASP A 720 12.20 32.87 0.18
C ASP A 720 10.93 33.34 0.90
N ALA A 721 10.03 34.05 0.19
CA ALA A 721 8.71 34.40 0.71
C ALA A 721 7.87 33.17 1.06
N TRP A 722 7.86 32.16 0.19
CA TRP A 722 7.18 30.89 0.43
C TRP A 722 7.75 30.15 1.64
N ARG A 723 9.08 30.04 1.76
CA ARG A 723 9.74 29.41 2.92
C ARG A 723 9.38 30.11 4.23
N ALA A 724 9.44 31.44 4.26
CA ALA A 724 9.16 32.24 5.45
C ALA A 724 7.70 32.12 5.91
N CYS A 725 6.74 32.04 4.98
CA CYS A 725 5.32 31.92 5.33
C CYS A 725 4.90 30.49 5.68
N THR A 726 5.57 29.46 5.14
CA THR A 726 5.19 28.05 5.35
C THR A 726 5.81 27.43 6.60
N GLN A 727 6.98 27.93 7.07
CA GLN A 727 7.67 27.44 8.26
C GLN A 727 6.94 27.72 9.59
N LEU A 728 5.99 28.66 9.62
CA LEU A 728 5.16 28.96 10.80
C LEU A 728 4.20 27.83 11.23
N ASN A 729 3.94 26.85 10.36
CA ASN A 729 2.95 25.78 10.60
C ASN A 729 3.55 24.44 11.09
N LYS A 730 4.86 24.36 11.37
CA LYS A 730 5.49 23.13 11.92
C LYS A 730 5.56 23.17 13.45
N PRO A 731 5.04 22.18 14.17
CA PRO A 731 5.28 22.04 15.60
C PRO A 731 6.58 21.26 15.80
N THR A 732 7.71 21.92 16.10
CA THR A 732 8.81 21.46 17.00
C THR A 732 10.07 22.35 16.96
N ASP A 733 10.40 22.91 18.13
CA ASP A 733 11.68 23.00 18.86
C ASP A 733 13.06 23.28 18.22
N GLU A 734 13.23 23.49 16.91
CA GLU A 734 14.53 23.89 16.36
C GLU A 734 14.50 25.23 15.60
N LEU A 735 15.20 26.21 16.21
CA LEU A 735 15.50 27.60 15.81
C LEU A 735 14.37 28.65 15.96
N PRO A 736 14.68 29.86 16.46
CA PRO A 736 13.72 30.96 16.56
C PRO A 736 13.33 31.41 15.15
N CYS A 737 12.11 31.05 14.73
CA CYS A 737 11.58 31.46 13.43
C CYS A 737 11.34 32.97 13.44
N THR A 738 12.15 33.75 12.71
CA THR A 738 11.91 35.18 12.49
C THR A 738 10.59 35.34 11.73
N PRO A 739 9.65 36.18 12.18
CA PRO A 739 8.38 36.35 11.48
C PRO A 739 8.63 36.91 10.07
N PRO A 740 7.82 36.50 9.06
CA PRO A 740 8.00 36.95 7.68
C PRO A 740 7.81 38.47 7.61
N SER A 741 8.69 39.13 6.85
CA SER A 741 8.63 40.58 6.59
C SER A 741 7.35 40.94 5.83
N GLU A 742 6.96 42.22 5.87
CA GLU A 742 5.79 42.71 5.14
C GLU A 742 5.94 42.52 3.62
N SER A 743 7.16 42.71 3.09
CA SER A 743 7.48 42.42 1.69
C SER A 743 7.30 40.94 1.33
N GLN A 744 7.76 40.02 2.18
CA GLN A 744 7.59 38.57 1.98
C GLN A 744 6.12 38.17 2.00
N ARG A 745 5.31 38.77 2.90
CA ARG A 745 3.85 38.52 2.94
C ARG A 745 3.15 39.02 1.69
N MET A 746 3.58 40.15 1.14
CA MET A 746 3.02 40.71 -0.08
C MET A 746 3.37 39.84 -1.31
N VAL A 747 4.62 39.37 -1.41
CA VAL A 747 5.02 38.43 -2.48
C VAL A 747 4.25 37.12 -2.34
N TYR A 748 4.12 36.60 -1.12
CA TYR A 748 3.36 35.38 -0.85
C TYR A 748 1.86 35.54 -1.17
N SER A 749 1.25 36.69 -0.87
CA SER A 749 -0.17 36.92 -1.20
C SER A 749 -0.43 36.99 -2.70
N VAL A 750 0.50 37.57 -3.47
CA VAL A 750 0.46 37.55 -4.95
C VAL A 750 0.66 36.13 -5.48
N LEU A 751 1.55 35.35 -4.87
CA LEU A 751 1.75 33.95 -5.23
C LEU A 751 0.48 33.12 -4.97
N VAL A 752 -0.16 33.32 -3.81
CA VAL A 752 -1.44 32.67 -3.47
C VAL A 752 -2.57 33.15 -4.38
N SER A 753 -2.63 34.43 -4.79
CA SER A 753 -3.69 34.89 -5.70
C SER A 753 -3.62 34.27 -7.08
N ARG A 754 -2.41 33.94 -7.56
CA ARG A 754 -2.19 33.19 -8.82
C ARG A 754 -2.57 31.71 -8.69
N ILE A 755 -2.50 31.16 -7.46
CA ILE A 755 -2.78 29.77 -7.14
C ILE A 755 -4.22 29.65 -6.64
N GLN A 756 -5.14 29.30 -7.53
CA GLN A 756 -6.51 28.93 -7.11
C GLN A 756 -6.53 27.58 -6.36
N GLU A 757 -7.58 27.33 -5.56
CA GLU A 757 -7.79 26.04 -4.89
C GLU A 757 -7.91 24.90 -5.90
N GLU A 758 -7.36 23.73 -5.55
CA GLU A 758 -7.45 22.56 -6.41
C GLU A 758 -8.91 22.06 -6.48
N PRO A 759 -9.46 21.81 -7.69
CA PRO A 759 -10.86 21.40 -7.83
C PRO A 759 -11.16 20.04 -7.20
N LEU A 760 -10.15 19.20 -7.01
CA LEU A 760 -10.25 17.87 -6.40
C LEU A 760 -9.98 17.94 -4.89
N LYS A 761 -11.06 17.98 -4.10
CA LYS A 761 -10.97 18.01 -2.64
C LYS A 761 -10.16 16.83 -2.08
N GLY A 762 -9.15 17.13 -1.25
CA GLY A 762 -8.37 16.14 -0.50
C GLY A 762 -7.14 15.57 -1.21
N MET A 763 -6.82 16.01 -2.43
CA MET A 763 -5.60 15.62 -3.15
C MET A 763 -4.34 16.42 -2.77
N VAL A 764 -4.47 17.24 -1.72
CA VAL A 764 -3.42 18.11 -1.21
C VAL A 764 -2.62 17.38 -0.14
N GLY A 765 -1.29 17.49 -0.20
CA GLY A 765 -0.34 16.87 0.73
C GLY A 765 0.60 15.89 0.02
N PRO A 766 1.74 15.53 0.65
CA PRO A 766 2.76 14.68 0.03
C PRO A 766 2.20 13.31 -0.39
N ASP A 767 2.81 12.70 -1.40
CA ASP A 767 2.57 11.32 -1.81
C ASP A 767 3.52 10.39 -1.03
N TYR A 768 2.96 9.31 -0.45
CA TYR A 768 3.73 8.30 0.27
C TYR A 768 3.36 6.91 -0.23
N VAL A 769 4.28 6.26 -0.90
CA VAL A 769 4.10 4.91 -1.43
C VAL A 769 4.26 3.86 -0.32
N THR A 770 3.60 2.72 -0.50
CA THR A 770 3.82 1.54 0.33
C THR A 770 5.31 1.18 0.35
N GLY A 771 5.90 1.19 1.55
CA GLY A 771 7.32 0.85 1.75
C GLY A 771 8.28 2.03 1.82
N SER A 772 7.81 3.27 1.70
CA SER A 772 8.67 4.47 1.72
C SER A 772 9.42 4.70 3.05
N ASN A 773 8.93 4.13 4.15
CA ASN A 773 9.59 4.20 5.46
C ASN A 773 10.36 2.91 5.79
N LEU A 774 10.46 1.96 4.86
CA LEU A 774 11.21 0.74 5.13
C LEU A 774 12.70 1.06 5.22
N PRO A 775 13.41 0.50 6.22
CA PRO A 775 14.86 0.58 6.26
C PRO A 775 15.39 -0.09 5.00
N SER A 776 16.13 0.67 4.21
CA SER A 776 16.67 0.19 2.95
C SER A 776 18.14 -0.15 3.14
N HIS A 777 18.61 -1.24 2.55
CA HIS A 777 20.06 -1.43 2.38
C HIS A 777 20.64 -0.42 1.38
N SER A 778 19.77 0.35 0.68
CA SER A 778 20.08 1.51 -0.16
C SER A 778 20.41 2.81 0.60
N ASP A 779 20.89 2.73 1.85
CA ASP A 779 21.60 3.83 2.55
C ASP A 779 22.82 4.39 1.76
N VAL A 780 23.11 3.85 0.56
CA VAL A 780 24.10 4.32 -0.40
C VAL A 780 23.58 5.45 -1.28
N HIS A 781 22.28 5.51 -1.60
CA HIS A 781 21.75 6.45 -2.59
C HIS A 781 21.29 7.77 -1.94
N ILE A 782 21.80 8.87 -2.48
CA ILE A 782 21.46 10.23 -2.07
C ILE A 782 20.55 10.83 -3.14
N SER A 783 19.42 11.39 -2.71
CA SER A 783 18.49 12.07 -3.61
C SER A 783 19.15 13.30 -4.21
N CYS A 784 19.14 13.41 -5.54
CA CYS A 784 19.67 14.59 -6.22
C CYS A 784 18.79 15.85 -6.04
N LEU A 785 17.56 15.71 -5.51
CA LEU A 785 16.66 16.85 -5.24
C LEU A 785 16.82 17.39 -3.82
N THR A 786 16.91 16.51 -2.83
CA THR A 786 16.91 16.90 -1.41
C THR A 786 18.30 16.83 -0.77
N GLY A 787 19.26 16.14 -1.38
CA GLY A 787 20.58 15.88 -0.78
C GLY A 787 20.55 14.92 0.41
N LEU A 788 19.38 14.34 0.72
CA LEU A 788 19.19 13.39 1.82
C LEU A 788 19.31 11.96 1.30
N ARG A 789 19.60 11.03 2.22
CA ARG A 789 19.57 9.59 1.93
C ARG A 789 18.14 9.15 1.59
N ILE A 790 18.01 8.34 0.55
CA ILE A 790 16.71 7.81 0.13
C ILE A 790 16.33 6.66 1.06
N GLN A 791 15.16 6.77 1.70
CA GLN A 791 14.52 5.67 2.43
C GLN A 791 13.47 5.01 1.54
N GLY A 792 13.34 3.69 1.62
CA GLY A 792 12.42 2.92 0.79
C GLY A 792 12.81 2.85 -0.70
N PRO A 793 11.83 2.77 -1.62
CA PRO A 793 12.09 2.57 -3.05
C PRO A 793 12.84 3.74 -3.71
N VAL A 794 13.88 3.38 -4.48
CA VAL A 794 14.72 4.31 -5.25
C VAL A 794 14.22 4.38 -6.70
N PHE A 795 14.16 5.59 -7.25
CA PHE A 795 13.90 5.83 -8.67
C PHE A 795 15.15 6.40 -9.34
N PHE A 796 15.73 5.66 -10.29
CA PHE A 796 16.89 6.11 -11.07
C PHE A 796 16.45 6.95 -12.27
N LEU A 797 17.18 8.04 -12.50
CA LEU A 797 16.98 8.91 -13.65
C LEU A 797 17.66 8.34 -14.91
N GLU A 798 17.44 8.98 -16.05
CA GLU A 798 17.86 8.48 -17.36
C GLU A 798 19.39 8.34 -17.55
N ASP A 799 20.19 8.94 -16.66
CA ASP A 799 21.65 8.82 -16.65
C ASP A 799 22.16 7.53 -15.95
N GLY A 800 21.25 6.79 -15.30
CA GLY A 800 21.55 5.57 -14.54
C GLY A 800 22.40 5.80 -13.29
N LYS A 801 22.65 7.06 -12.91
CA LYS A 801 23.53 7.44 -11.78
C LYS A 801 22.80 8.28 -10.75
N SER A 802 22.04 9.27 -11.23
CA SER A 802 21.26 10.15 -10.39
C SER A 802 20.00 9.44 -9.95
N ALA A 803 19.63 9.60 -8.69
CA ALA A 803 18.48 8.93 -8.11
C ALA A 803 17.68 9.91 -7.25
N ILE A 804 16.38 9.65 -7.15
CA ILE A 804 15.44 10.35 -6.27
C ILE A 804 14.58 9.31 -5.55
N SER A 805 13.93 9.71 -4.46
CA SER A 805 12.95 8.83 -3.82
C SER A 805 11.77 8.61 -4.77
N LEU A 806 11.15 7.43 -4.74
CA LEU A 806 9.95 7.17 -5.55
C LEU A 806 8.82 8.16 -5.22
N ASN A 807 8.70 8.57 -3.95
CA ASN A 807 7.74 9.60 -3.53
C ASN A 807 8.00 10.93 -4.27
N ASP A 808 9.24 11.41 -4.27
CA ASP A 808 9.60 12.67 -4.93
C ASP A 808 9.41 12.55 -6.45
N ALA A 809 9.71 11.38 -7.04
CA ALA A 809 9.49 11.13 -8.46
C ALA A 809 8.00 11.27 -8.82
N LEU A 810 7.10 10.65 -8.05
CA LEU A 810 5.65 10.72 -8.26
C LEU A 810 5.12 12.14 -8.10
N MET A 811 5.53 12.85 -7.04
CA MET A 811 5.15 14.24 -6.82
C MET A 811 5.66 15.13 -7.95
N TRP A 812 6.89 14.92 -8.40
CA TRP A 812 7.48 15.65 -9.53
C TRP A 812 6.72 15.40 -10.83
N ALA A 813 6.48 14.14 -11.21
CA ALA A 813 5.81 13.79 -12.45
C ALA A 813 4.34 14.26 -12.52
N LYS A 814 3.71 14.52 -11.37
CA LYS A 814 2.36 15.09 -11.28
C LYS A 814 2.31 16.60 -11.58
N VAL A 815 3.42 17.33 -11.41
CA VAL A 815 3.48 18.80 -11.56
C VAL A 815 4.42 19.27 -12.67
N ASN A 816 5.43 18.47 -13.02
CA ASN A 816 6.37 18.74 -14.10
C ASN A 816 6.61 17.46 -14.90
N PRO A 817 6.29 17.43 -16.21
CA PRO A 817 6.44 16.24 -17.03
C PRO A 817 7.90 15.88 -17.33
N PHE A 818 8.84 16.81 -17.23
CA PHE A 818 10.22 16.61 -17.66
C PHE A 818 11.14 16.17 -16.52
N SER A 819 12.18 15.40 -16.86
CA SER A 819 13.21 14.94 -15.93
C SER A 819 13.92 16.14 -15.24
N PRO A 820 14.24 16.01 -13.93
CA PRO A 820 14.99 17.01 -13.21
C PRO A 820 16.42 17.23 -13.75
N LEU A 821 16.94 16.34 -14.62
CA LEU A 821 18.23 16.56 -15.30
C LEU A 821 18.15 17.63 -16.41
N GLY A 822 16.94 18.06 -16.80
CA GLY A 822 16.74 19.11 -17.80
C GLY A 822 17.04 18.67 -19.23
N THR A 823 17.05 17.36 -19.49
CA THR A 823 17.34 16.75 -20.80
C THR A 823 16.19 16.92 -21.82
N GLY A 824 14.96 17.14 -21.33
CA GLY A 824 13.74 17.08 -22.16
C GLY A 824 13.13 15.68 -22.24
N VAL A 825 13.71 14.69 -21.55
CA VAL A 825 13.10 13.36 -21.38
C VAL A 825 11.95 13.46 -20.40
N ARG A 826 10.84 12.76 -20.69
CA ARG A 826 9.68 12.72 -19.80
C ARG A 826 9.93 11.78 -18.61
N LEU A 827 9.61 12.23 -17.40
CA LEU A 827 9.67 11.41 -16.19
C LEU A 827 8.36 10.61 -16.04
N ASN A 828 8.45 9.28 -15.91
CA ASN A 828 7.28 8.43 -15.69
C ASN A 828 7.54 7.40 -14.57
N PRO A 829 7.19 7.73 -13.30
CA PRO A 829 7.44 6.89 -12.14
C PRO A 829 6.23 6.09 -11.64
N PHE A 830 5.10 6.09 -12.38
CA PHE A 830 3.82 5.51 -11.95
C PHE A 830 3.77 3.98 -11.99
#